data_AF-A0AAD5ZVB5-F1
#
_entry.id   AF-A0AAD5ZVB5-F1
#
_cell.length_a   1.000
_cell.length_b   1.000
_cell.length_c   1.000
_cell.angle_alpha   90.00
_cell.angle_beta   90.00
_cell.angle_gamma   90.00
#
_symmetry.space_group_name_H-M   'P 1'
#
loop_
_entity.id
_entity.type
_entity.pdbx_description
1 polymer ?
#
loop_
_entity_poly.entity_id
_entity_poly.type
_entity_poly.pdbx_seq_one_letter_code
_entity_poly.pdbx_strand_id
1 'polypeptide(L)'
;MEALEGERRKRARRRRRDDMECDAACVFPLLLACAVRDGDEHLLLLLLRRLLRCISLSLAPSLLAVLPLLLSSRCHAVAVLAAQLLGAASLTSLHHNHAIASDPATLTALLRSLTSTSTSRSRSVLTALMDLSVSSFARDRLRDHAPALPCLLHVLCLEASQHSQGDSIPINKLLASLLDLLLLLINTSDIHFSETISQHLVQKVLPFLSKIQKTSSFYGKIAYMQTPNHQLSETIFRISAALPDPQMSSQELRSYIFGTKESDFQDFLLTFWEKSPVLIKKGSNCFYQINSVLSSSINSLNPNSTDTIIDSILQYSVTCPATVSDELDINQFLNEMKGSLGSSLVYNQDIRIVKTEWQSHNKEEHFPFVDKWKKAFNNGYSIALKGMEFRSDQIAPFSVALSELFGLPSIGVNLYLSPCGAQGLARHYDDHCVFVWQIRGCKYWKILKDPKPIMPRLYESLDNTFASQISGEIEILLEEGDILYIPRGYFHEARTVMNSSRPSLHLTFAIEVERPFEWEGFVHVALHCWSKKLNQKSDNSYLFSNSKFPNITHTLLLHISIKLISDQSPAFWKLCMVASNFKMDNQKSTFDHLINVINEESNFIAAFNWIKLVVDKREEESVQCMRWLRNLYDDIQYDNLLETLEKYVVVVCNGKSEEALADFVQFKSWFCKCVLYEDACACFVSLLKEYRKARRQYMKGMLSLHRKY
;
A
#
# COMPACT_ATOMS: atom_id res chain seq x y z
N MET A 1 22.99 10.81 -77.73
CA MET A 1 22.67 9.42 -77.37
C MET A 1 23.36 8.95 -76.09
N GLU A 2 24.59 9.39 -75.80
CA GLU A 2 25.32 8.97 -74.58
C GLU A 2 24.69 9.38 -73.24
N ALA A 3 23.96 10.52 -73.18
CA ALA A 3 23.27 10.95 -71.95
C ALA A 3 22.07 10.05 -71.58
N LEU A 4 21.33 9.56 -72.58
CA LEU A 4 20.20 8.63 -72.40
C LEU A 4 20.67 7.22 -72.00
N GLU A 5 21.89 6.85 -72.40
CA GLU A 5 22.51 5.56 -72.07
C GLU A 5 23.10 5.55 -70.66
N GLY A 6 23.61 6.71 -70.19
CA GLY A 6 23.99 6.94 -68.80
C GLY A 6 22.83 6.90 -67.81
N GLU A 7 21.67 7.47 -68.16
CA GLU A 7 20.46 7.39 -67.34
C GLU A 7 19.86 5.98 -67.31
N ARG A 8 19.86 5.26 -68.45
CA ARG A 8 19.44 3.84 -68.49
C ARG A 8 20.36 2.95 -67.64
N ARG A 9 21.67 3.16 -67.65
CA ARG A 9 22.62 2.44 -66.78
C ARG A 9 22.46 2.78 -65.29
N LYS A 10 22.16 4.04 -64.95
CA LYS A 10 21.84 4.44 -63.56
C LYS A 10 20.51 3.87 -63.08
N ARG A 11 19.46 3.86 -63.91
CA ARG A 11 18.17 3.19 -63.61
C ARG A 11 18.31 1.68 -63.51
N ALA A 12 19.11 1.05 -64.35
CA ALA A 12 19.40 -0.39 -64.29
C ALA A 12 20.24 -0.77 -63.06
N ARG A 13 21.18 0.09 -62.62
CA ARG A 13 21.94 -0.11 -61.38
C ARG A 13 21.11 0.15 -60.12
N ARG A 14 20.16 1.09 -60.15
CA ARG A 14 19.16 1.27 -59.08
C ARG A 14 18.21 0.08 -59.01
N ARG A 15 17.60 -0.32 -60.13
CA ARG A 15 16.78 -1.55 -60.21
C ARG A 15 17.54 -2.79 -59.76
N ARG A 16 18.79 -3.00 -60.16
CA ARG A 16 19.61 -4.14 -59.66
C ARG A 16 19.94 -4.06 -58.16
N ARG A 17 19.99 -2.86 -57.55
CA ARG A 17 20.15 -2.71 -56.09
C ARG A 17 18.84 -3.00 -55.38
N ASP A 18 17.73 -2.49 -55.90
CA ASP A 18 16.39 -2.71 -55.37
C ASP A 18 15.97 -4.19 -55.53
N ASP A 19 16.33 -4.83 -56.65
CA ASP A 19 16.14 -6.27 -56.92
C ASP A 19 17.08 -7.14 -56.06
N MET A 20 18.32 -6.71 -55.79
CA MET A 20 19.22 -7.42 -54.85
C MET A 20 18.78 -7.28 -53.38
N GLU A 21 18.21 -6.14 -52.98
CA GLU A 21 17.60 -5.99 -51.66
C GLU A 21 16.36 -6.88 -51.52
N CYS A 22 15.58 -7.05 -52.60
CA CYS A 22 14.42 -7.95 -52.66
C CYS A 22 14.82 -9.44 -52.64
N ASP A 23 15.84 -9.85 -53.41
CA ASP A 23 16.34 -11.23 -53.45
C ASP A 23 17.07 -11.63 -52.14
N ALA A 24 17.80 -10.70 -51.51
CA ALA A 24 18.46 -10.95 -50.24
C ALA A 24 17.45 -11.15 -49.09
N ALA A 25 16.26 -10.53 -49.16
CA ALA A 25 15.19 -10.71 -48.18
C ALA A 25 14.54 -12.11 -48.23
N CYS A 26 14.59 -12.80 -49.39
CA CYS A 26 13.95 -14.11 -49.58
C CYS A 26 14.93 -15.29 -49.61
N VAL A 27 16.10 -15.15 -50.26
CA VAL A 27 17.07 -16.25 -50.40
C VAL A 27 17.82 -16.52 -49.10
N PHE A 28 18.11 -15.47 -48.33
CA PHE A 28 18.90 -15.58 -47.12
C PHE A 28 18.19 -16.37 -46.00
N PRO A 29 16.91 -16.11 -45.67
CA PRO A 29 16.18 -16.90 -44.68
C PRO A 29 16.00 -18.37 -45.10
N LEU A 30 15.86 -18.64 -46.40
CA LEU A 30 15.77 -20.02 -46.94
C LEU A 30 17.10 -20.77 -46.77
N LEU A 31 18.24 -20.14 -47.05
CA LEU A 31 19.55 -20.73 -46.79
C LEU A 31 19.78 -21.00 -45.30
N LEU A 32 19.34 -20.08 -44.44
CA LEU A 32 19.40 -20.25 -42.99
C LEU A 32 18.52 -21.41 -42.53
N ALA A 33 17.29 -21.52 -43.05
CA ALA A 33 16.38 -22.61 -42.74
C ALA A 33 16.92 -23.98 -43.20
N CYS A 34 17.52 -24.05 -44.41
CA CYS A 34 18.19 -25.26 -44.89
C CYS A 34 19.38 -25.63 -43.99
N ALA A 35 20.22 -24.66 -43.62
CA ALA A 35 21.34 -24.90 -42.72
C ALA A 35 20.91 -25.37 -41.32
N VAL A 36 19.77 -24.87 -40.81
CA VAL A 36 19.16 -25.36 -39.56
C VAL A 36 18.67 -26.80 -39.71
N ARG A 37 17.98 -27.12 -40.82
CA ARG A 37 17.47 -28.47 -41.10
C ARG A 37 18.62 -29.48 -41.22
N ASP A 38 19.67 -29.10 -41.94
CA ASP A 38 20.79 -29.98 -42.27
C ASP A 38 21.83 -30.03 -41.13
N GLY A 39 21.67 -29.20 -40.09
CA GLY A 39 22.54 -29.17 -38.91
C GLY A 39 23.95 -28.62 -39.16
N ASP A 40 24.16 -27.84 -40.22
CA ASP A 40 25.47 -27.32 -40.61
C ASP A 40 25.85 -26.09 -39.75
N GLU A 41 26.49 -26.34 -38.62
CA GLU A 41 26.90 -25.30 -37.67
C GLU A 41 27.86 -24.28 -38.30
N HIS A 42 28.74 -24.69 -39.21
CA HIS A 42 29.72 -23.79 -39.83
C HIS A 42 29.04 -22.80 -40.77
N LEU A 43 28.12 -23.30 -41.60
CA LEU A 43 27.31 -22.45 -42.48
C LEU A 43 26.42 -21.50 -41.67
N LEU A 44 25.80 -21.98 -40.57
CA LEU A 44 25.01 -21.15 -39.67
C LEU A 44 25.82 -19.99 -39.06
N LEU A 45 27.05 -20.25 -38.59
CA LEU A 45 27.91 -19.21 -38.02
C LEU A 45 28.30 -18.15 -39.05
N LEU A 46 28.64 -18.56 -40.27
CA LEU A 46 28.97 -17.64 -41.37
C LEU A 46 27.78 -16.75 -41.74
N LEU A 47 26.60 -17.35 -41.88
CA LEU A 47 25.37 -16.64 -42.22
C LEU A 47 25.00 -15.64 -41.11
N LEU A 48 24.97 -16.06 -39.85
CA LEU A 48 24.61 -15.18 -38.73
C LEU A 48 25.59 -14.00 -38.57
N ARG A 49 26.91 -14.23 -38.71
CA ARG A 49 27.91 -13.15 -38.68
C ARG A 49 27.72 -12.15 -39.81
N ARG A 50 27.32 -12.61 -40.99
CA ARG A 50 27.05 -11.75 -42.14
C ARG A 50 25.79 -10.91 -41.92
N LEU A 51 24.72 -11.50 -41.36
CA LEU A 51 23.50 -10.77 -40.99
C LEU A 51 23.76 -9.68 -39.95
N LEU A 52 24.51 -9.99 -38.91
CA LEU A 52 24.86 -9.02 -37.86
C LEU A 52 25.62 -7.79 -38.40
N ARG A 53 26.32 -7.93 -39.53
CA ARG A 53 26.99 -6.80 -40.23
C ARG A 53 26.06 -6.03 -41.16
N CYS A 54 24.90 -6.58 -41.50
CA CYS A 54 23.92 -6.05 -42.44
C CYS A 54 22.63 -5.64 -41.70
N ILE A 55 22.76 -4.72 -40.74
CA ILE A 55 21.69 -4.27 -39.81
C ILE A 55 20.52 -3.55 -40.53
N SER A 56 20.61 -3.31 -41.84
CA SER A 56 19.54 -2.73 -42.66
C SER A 56 18.52 -3.75 -43.18
N LEU A 57 18.63 -5.04 -42.86
CA LEU A 57 17.67 -6.05 -43.32
C LEU A 57 16.34 -5.93 -42.55
N SER A 58 15.25 -5.76 -43.30
CA SER A 58 13.91 -6.00 -42.78
C SER A 58 13.82 -7.44 -42.26
N LEU A 59 13.36 -7.62 -41.01
CA LEU A 59 13.19 -8.93 -40.39
C LEU A 59 12.05 -9.66 -41.12
N ALA A 60 12.40 -10.40 -42.18
CA ALA A 60 11.44 -11.15 -42.96
C ALA A 60 10.71 -12.18 -42.06
N PRO A 61 9.41 -12.47 -42.28
CA PRO A 61 8.66 -13.45 -41.48
C PRO A 61 9.33 -14.84 -41.44
N SER A 62 10.02 -15.20 -42.51
CA SER A 62 10.80 -16.45 -42.64
C SER A 62 12.02 -16.49 -41.72
N LEU A 63 12.66 -15.35 -41.43
CA LEU A 63 13.76 -15.28 -40.48
C LEU A 63 13.23 -15.47 -39.04
N LEU A 64 12.12 -14.82 -38.72
CA LEU A 64 11.46 -14.91 -37.42
C LEU A 64 11.06 -16.36 -37.09
N ALA A 65 10.55 -17.11 -38.07
CA ALA A 65 10.19 -18.53 -37.90
C ALA A 65 11.38 -19.45 -37.53
N VAL A 66 12.61 -19.06 -37.88
CA VAL A 66 13.82 -19.86 -37.65
C VAL A 66 14.53 -19.47 -36.34
N LEU A 67 14.26 -18.27 -35.79
CA LEU A 67 14.88 -17.78 -34.55
C LEU A 67 14.73 -18.73 -33.35
N PRO A 68 13.55 -19.33 -33.05
CA PRO A 68 13.41 -20.23 -31.90
C PRO A 68 14.35 -21.44 -31.96
N LEU A 69 14.58 -21.98 -33.17
CA LEU A 69 15.44 -23.14 -33.40
C LEU A 69 16.93 -22.77 -33.23
N LEU A 70 17.34 -21.61 -33.73
CA LEU A 70 18.70 -21.10 -33.60
C LEU A 70 19.05 -20.78 -32.14
N LEU A 71 18.12 -20.15 -31.43
CA LEU A 71 18.24 -19.88 -30.00
C LEU A 71 18.34 -21.17 -29.20
N SER A 72 17.62 -22.22 -29.59
CA SER A 72 17.65 -23.53 -28.93
C SER A 72 18.80 -24.44 -29.39
N SER A 73 19.72 -23.96 -30.24
CA SER A 73 20.83 -24.77 -30.76
C SER A 73 21.75 -25.30 -29.65
N ARG A 74 22.31 -26.50 -29.87
CA ARG A 74 23.34 -27.10 -29.01
C ARG A 74 24.67 -26.35 -29.12
N CYS A 75 24.94 -25.75 -30.29
CA CYS A 75 26.12 -24.94 -30.51
C CYS A 75 25.97 -23.58 -29.83
N HIS A 76 26.74 -23.33 -28.77
CA HIS A 76 26.67 -22.09 -28.00
C HIS A 76 26.94 -20.85 -28.87
N ALA A 77 27.85 -20.94 -29.84
CA ALA A 77 28.18 -19.83 -30.72
C ALA A 77 27.02 -19.44 -31.64
N VAL A 78 26.26 -20.42 -32.14
CA VAL A 78 25.05 -20.18 -32.95
C VAL A 78 23.98 -19.48 -32.12
N ALA A 79 23.71 -19.98 -30.90
CA ALA A 79 22.72 -19.38 -30.01
C ALA A 79 23.11 -17.95 -29.56
N VAL A 80 24.40 -17.70 -29.30
CA VAL A 80 24.91 -16.36 -28.96
C VAL A 80 24.70 -15.38 -30.11
N LEU A 81 25.06 -15.75 -31.34
CA LEU A 81 24.88 -14.87 -32.50
C LEU A 81 23.39 -14.65 -32.82
N ALA A 82 22.55 -15.67 -32.63
CA ALA A 82 21.10 -15.53 -32.79
C ALA A 82 20.50 -14.54 -31.79
N ALA A 83 20.91 -14.60 -30.52
CA ALA A 83 20.49 -13.62 -29.50
C ALA A 83 20.97 -12.20 -29.84
N GLN A 84 22.23 -12.04 -30.26
CA GLN A 84 22.77 -10.73 -30.67
C GLN A 84 22.02 -10.14 -31.87
N LEU A 85 21.69 -10.98 -32.86
CA LEU A 85 20.90 -10.57 -34.02
C LEU A 85 19.50 -10.09 -33.59
N LEU A 86 18.87 -10.81 -32.67
CA LEU A 86 17.55 -10.46 -32.14
C LEU A 86 17.57 -9.13 -31.37
N GLY A 87 18.58 -8.92 -30.51
CA GLY A 87 18.75 -7.67 -29.78
C GLY A 87 18.97 -6.49 -30.74
N ALA A 88 19.88 -6.65 -31.71
CA ALA A 88 20.11 -5.65 -32.73
C ALA A 88 18.83 -5.33 -33.53
N ALA A 89 18.11 -6.35 -34.01
CA ALA A 89 16.86 -6.17 -34.75
C ALA A 89 15.80 -5.42 -33.94
N SER A 90 15.69 -5.71 -32.64
CA SER A 90 14.77 -5.01 -31.72
C SER A 90 15.05 -3.51 -31.61
N LEU A 91 16.30 -3.07 -31.77
CA LEU A 91 16.69 -1.66 -31.73
C LEU A 91 16.57 -0.94 -33.08
N THR A 92 16.50 -1.67 -34.21
CA THR A 92 16.43 -1.06 -35.55
C THR A 92 15.09 -0.45 -35.90
N SER A 93 13.98 -1.06 -35.47
CA SER A 93 12.63 -0.63 -35.83
C SER A 93 11.60 -1.14 -34.82
N LEU A 94 10.64 -0.29 -34.48
CA LEU A 94 9.49 -0.68 -33.65
C LEU A 94 8.70 -1.85 -34.27
N HIS A 95 8.61 -1.92 -35.60
CA HIS A 95 7.94 -3.03 -36.28
C HIS A 95 8.65 -4.37 -36.02
N HIS A 96 9.98 -4.41 -36.11
CA HIS A 96 10.75 -5.63 -35.80
C HIS A 96 10.63 -6.01 -34.33
N ASN A 97 10.72 -5.03 -33.43
CA ASN A 97 10.53 -5.23 -32.00
C ASN A 97 9.15 -5.85 -31.69
N HIS A 98 8.08 -5.29 -32.27
CA HIS A 98 6.72 -5.82 -32.12
C HIS A 98 6.57 -7.22 -32.70
N ALA A 99 7.15 -7.50 -33.87
CA ALA A 99 7.09 -8.82 -34.50
C ALA A 99 7.77 -9.88 -33.62
N ILE A 100 8.96 -9.59 -33.08
CA ILE A 100 9.70 -10.48 -32.18
C ILE A 100 8.92 -10.69 -30.87
N ALA A 101 8.42 -9.61 -30.25
CA ALA A 101 7.67 -9.69 -29.00
C ALA A 101 6.31 -10.39 -29.16
N SER A 102 5.75 -10.41 -30.36
CA SER A 102 4.49 -11.09 -30.65
C SER A 102 4.66 -12.61 -30.80
N ASP A 103 5.87 -13.11 -31.06
CA ASP A 103 6.14 -14.53 -31.26
C ASP A 103 6.47 -15.28 -29.95
N PRO A 104 5.52 -16.07 -29.40
CA PRO A 104 5.72 -16.76 -28.13
C PRO A 104 6.81 -17.84 -28.22
N ALA A 105 7.07 -18.42 -29.42
CA ALA A 105 8.09 -19.44 -29.58
C ALA A 105 9.50 -18.84 -29.40
N THR A 106 9.74 -17.66 -29.97
CA THR A 106 10.99 -16.92 -29.80
C THR A 106 11.20 -16.49 -28.34
N LEU A 107 10.16 -15.95 -27.68
CA LEU A 107 10.24 -15.59 -26.26
C LEU A 107 10.57 -16.80 -25.38
N THR A 108 9.89 -17.93 -25.61
CA THR A 108 10.14 -19.18 -24.86
C THR A 108 11.58 -19.67 -25.09
N ALA A 109 12.09 -19.61 -26.32
CA ALA A 109 13.44 -20.03 -26.65
C ALA A 109 14.52 -19.14 -26.01
N LEU A 110 14.29 -17.81 -25.95
CA LEU A 110 15.14 -16.88 -25.22
C LEU A 110 15.21 -17.25 -23.73
N LEU A 111 14.05 -17.41 -23.09
CA LEU A 111 13.97 -17.72 -21.66
C LEU A 111 14.60 -19.08 -21.31
N ARG A 112 14.39 -20.11 -22.13
CA ARG A 112 15.08 -21.41 -21.96
C ARG A 112 16.58 -21.31 -22.17
N SER A 113 17.03 -20.42 -23.05
CA SER A 113 18.47 -20.21 -23.29
C SER A 113 19.17 -19.48 -22.15
N LEU A 114 18.42 -18.77 -21.30
CA LEU A 114 18.95 -18.05 -20.15
C LEU A 114 19.42 -19.00 -19.04
N THR A 115 18.75 -20.15 -18.86
CA THR A 115 19.07 -21.18 -17.85
C THR A 115 20.24 -22.10 -18.23
N SER A 116 20.93 -21.80 -19.34
CA SER A 116 22.11 -22.52 -19.82
C SER A 116 23.31 -22.36 -18.88
N THR A 117 24.19 -23.37 -18.82
CA THR A 117 25.46 -23.33 -18.05
C THR A 117 26.50 -22.35 -18.62
N SER A 118 26.40 -22.00 -19.91
CA SER A 118 27.32 -21.06 -20.56
C SER A 118 27.00 -19.60 -20.23
N THR A 119 27.90 -18.94 -19.50
CA THR A 119 27.82 -17.52 -19.13
C THR A 119 27.78 -16.57 -20.33
N SER A 120 28.46 -16.91 -21.44
CA SER A 120 28.47 -16.08 -22.65
C SER A 120 27.12 -16.11 -23.39
N ARG A 121 26.43 -17.26 -23.35
CA ARG A 121 25.07 -17.44 -23.86
C ARG A 121 24.08 -16.65 -23.02
N SER A 122 24.07 -16.86 -21.71
CA SER A 122 23.13 -16.18 -20.79
C SER A 122 23.30 -14.66 -20.86
N ARG A 123 24.53 -14.16 -20.95
CA ARG A 123 24.79 -12.73 -21.14
C ARG A 123 24.21 -12.18 -22.44
N SER A 124 24.43 -12.87 -23.56
CA SER A 124 23.95 -12.40 -24.87
C SER A 124 22.42 -12.44 -24.97
N VAL A 125 21.80 -13.48 -24.39
CA VAL A 125 20.34 -13.59 -24.27
C VAL A 125 19.77 -12.47 -23.41
N LEU A 126 20.39 -12.18 -22.27
CA LEU A 126 19.95 -11.13 -21.37
C LEU A 126 20.07 -9.73 -21.99
N THR A 127 21.15 -9.46 -22.73
CA THR A 127 21.26 -8.23 -23.53
C THR A 127 20.15 -8.15 -24.57
N ALA A 128 19.85 -9.24 -25.28
CA ALA A 128 18.77 -9.26 -26.27
C ALA A 128 17.39 -9.00 -25.63
N LEU A 129 17.13 -9.53 -24.42
CA LEU A 129 15.91 -9.25 -23.67
C LEU A 129 15.81 -7.78 -23.21
N MET A 130 16.93 -7.19 -22.80
CA MET A 130 16.99 -5.75 -22.48
C MET A 130 16.71 -4.89 -23.71
N ASP A 131 17.34 -5.20 -24.84
CA ASP A 131 17.14 -4.51 -26.12
C ASP A 131 15.68 -4.61 -26.59
N LEU A 132 15.06 -5.79 -26.41
CA LEU A 132 13.65 -6.02 -26.70
C LEU A 132 12.75 -5.16 -25.78
N SER A 133 13.08 -5.07 -24.50
CA SER A 133 12.30 -4.37 -23.45
C SER A 133 12.34 -2.83 -23.54
N VAL A 134 13.05 -2.26 -24.52
CA VAL A 134 13.03 -0.81 -24.78
C VAL A 134 11.61 -0.33 -25.12
N SER A 135 10.83 -1.12 -25.87
CA SER A 135 9.43 -0.78 -26.19
C SER A 135 8.47 -1.18 -25.07
N SER A 136 7.44 -0.38 -24.81
CA SER A 136 6.37 -0.74 -23.86
C SER A 136 5.63 -2.00 -24.29
N PHE A 137 5.31 -2.10 -25.59
CA PHE A 137 4.64 -3.27 -26.16
C PHE A 137 5.39 -4.57 -25.85
N ALA A 138 6.71 -4.60 -26.03
CA ALA A 138 7.48 -5.80 -25.73
C ALA A 138 7.55 -6.12 -24.23
N ARG A 139 7.59 -5.10 -23.36
CA ARG A 139 7.50 -5.33 -21.91
C ARG A 139 6.18 -5.97 -21.53
N ASP A 140 5.07 -5.48 -22.10
CA ASP A 140 3.73 -6.03 -21.85
C ASP A 140 3.64 -7.47 -22.38
N ARG A 141 4.15 -7.75 -23.59
CA ARG A 141 4.20 -9.12 -24.13
C ARG A 141 5.07 -10.07 -23.32
N LEU A 142 6.23 -9.61 -22.84
CA LEU A 142 7.09 -10.40 -21.95
C LEU A 142 6.39 -10.69 -20.62
N ARG A 143 5.64 -9.73 -20.08
CA ARG A 143 4.89 -9.88 -18.83
C ARG A 143 3.72 -10.85 -18.97
N ASP A 144 2.96 -10.74 -20.05
CA ASP A 144 1.84 -11.62 -20.38
C ASP A 144 2.32 -13.04 -20.71
N HIS A 145 3.58 -13.19 -21.10
CA HIS A 145 4.18 -14.49 -21.36
C HIS A 145 4.49 -15.20 -20.04
N ALA A 146 3.57 -16.08 -19.63
CA ALA A 146 3.59 -16.82 -18.36
C ALA A 146 4.97 -17.30 -17.85
N PRO A 147 5.90 -17.86 -18.66
CA PRO A 147 7.18 -18.33 -18.12
C PRO A 147 8.24 -17.23 -17.91
N ALA A 148 8.04 -16.01 -18.39
CA ALA A 148 9.08 -14.98 -18.39
C ALA A 148 9.58 -14.60 -17.00
N LEU A 149 8.68 -14.09 -16.16
CA LEU A 149 9.06 -13.65 -14.82
C LEU A 149 9.48 -14.81 -13.91
N PRO A 150 8.75 -15.94 -13.84
CA PRO A 150 9.20 -17.09 -13.06
C PRO A 150 10.59 -17.57 -13.47
N CYS A 151 10.92 -17.55 -14.77
CA CYS A 151 12.25 -17.89 -15.26
C CYS A 151 13.32 -16.90 -14.76
N LEU A 152 13.08 -15.59 -14.90
CA LEU A 152 14.03 -14.56 -14.45
C LEU A 152 14.26 -14.62 -12.93
N LEU A 153 13.20 -14.79 -12.14
CA LEU A 153 13.29 -14.97 -10.69
C LEU A 153 14.00 -16.27 -10.32
N HIS A 154 13.78 -17.36 -11.08
CA HIS A 154 14.48 -18.62 -10.85
C HIS A 154 15.98 -18.50 -11.13
N VAL A 155 16.38 -17.85 -12.23
CA VAL A 155 17.80 -17.58 -12.53
C VAL A 155 18.42 -16.72 -11.42
N LEU A 156 17.69 -15.72 -10.93
CA LEU A 156 18.12 -14.91 -9.79
C LEU A 156 18.30 -15.76 -8.52
N CYS A 157 17.41 -16.73 -8.25
CA CYS A 157 17.57 -17.67 -7.13
C CYS A 157 18.85 -18.51 -7.24
N LEU A 158 19.19 -18.96 -8.46
CA LEU A 158 20.40 -19.76 -8.69
C LEU A 158 21.66 -18.94 -8.40
N GLU A 159 21.73 -17.69 -8.89
CA GLU A 159 22.83 -16.78 -8.61
C GLU A 159 22.89 -16.41 -7.11
N ALA A 160 21.75 -16.16 -6.48
CA ALA A 160 21.68 -15.85 -5.05
C ALA A 160 22.21 -17.00 -4.17
N SER A 161 21.94 -18.25 -4.55
CA SER A 161 22.38 -19.43 -3.81
C SER A 161 23.90 -19.57 -3.79
N GLN A 162 24.59 -19.15 -4.85
CA GLN A 162 26.06 -19.18 -4.95
C GLN A 162 26.75 -18.15 -4.04
N HIS A 163 26.03 -17.10 -3.60
CA HIS A 163 26.55 -15.99 -2.81
C HIS A 163 26.02 -15.94 -1.36
N SER A 164 25.53 -17.08 -0.87
CA SER A 164 24.91 -17.20 0.46
C SER A 164 25.89 -17.11 1.64
N GLN A 165 27.20 -17.15 1.42
CA GLN A 165 28.22 -17.02 2.48
C GLN A 165 29.15 -15.83 2.23
N GLY A 166 28.94 -14.74 2.97
CA GLY A 166 29.79 -13.52 2.97
C GLY A 166 28.97 -12.23 3.13
N ASP A 167 29.49 -11.24 3.86
CA ASP A 167 28.80 -9.96 4.11
C ASP A 167 28.66 -9.07 2.86
N SER A 168 29.54 -9.23 1.87
CA SER A 168 29.49 -8.52 0.59
C SER A 168 29.08 -9.46 -0.56
N ILE A 169 28.04 -9.09 -1.31
CA ILE A 169 27.67 -9.80 -2.55
C ILE A 169 28.49 -9.17 -3.70
N PRO A 170 29.41 -9.90 -4.35
CA PRO A 170 30.08 -9.40 -5.53
C PRO A 170 29.10 -9.39 -6.71
N ILE A 171 28.54 -8.22 -7.03
CA ILE A 171 27.63 -8.08 -8.18
C ILE A 171 28.44 -8.12 -9.48
N ASN A 172 28.36 -9.25 -10.19
CA ASN A 172 28.94 -9.41 -11.51
C ASN A 172 28.07 -8.70 -12.59
N LYS A 173 28.61 -8.49 -13.80
CA LYS A 173 27.87 -7.82 -14.90
C LYS A 173 26.60 -8.56 -15.33
N LEU A 174 26.56 -9.89 -15.21
CA LEU A 174 25.39 -10.69 -15.59
C LEU A 174 24.24 -10.46 -14.60
N LEU A 175 24.52 -10.55 -13.31
CA LEU A 175 23.59 -10.30 -12.22
C LEU A 175 23.06 -8.85 -12.27
N ALA A 176 23.93 -7.87 -12.53
CA ALA A 176 23.50 -6.47 -12.69
C ALA A 176 22.49 -6.31 -13.83
N SER A 177 22.76 -6.86 -15.01
CA SER A 177 21.83 -6.82 -16.14
C SER A 177 20.53 -7.60 -15.88
N LEU A 178 20.59 -8.67 -15.07
CA LEU A 178 19.42 -9.48 -14.72
C LEU A 178 18.50 -8.69 -13.80
N LEU A 179 19.08 -8.03 -12.81
CA LEU A 179 18.38 -7.13 -11.91
C LEU A 179 17.78 -5.96 -12.70
N ASP A 180 18.53 -5.30 -13.58
CA ASP A 180 18.03 -4.18 -14.38
C ASP A 180 16.81 -4.59 -15.23
N LEU A 181 16.82 -5.78 -15.85
CA LEU A 181 15.67 -6.30 -16.60
C LEU A 181 14.47 -6.58 -15.68
N LEU A 182 14.70 -7.26 -14.55
CA LEU A 182 13.66 -7.57 -13.58
C LEU A 182 13.00 -6.30 -13.02
N LEU A 183 13.80 -5.32 -12.62
CA LEU A 183 13.37 -4.02 -12.12
C LEU A 183 12.48 -3.30 -13.13
N LEU A 184 12.91 -3.28 -14.40
CA LEU A 184 12.16 -2.64 -15.48
C LEU A 184 10.81 -3.33 -15.71
N LEU A 185 10.78 -4.66 -15.78
CA LEU A 185 9.54 -5.41 -16.03
C LEU A 185 8.56 -5.29 -14.85
N ILE A 186 9.04 -5.43 -13.62
CA ILE A 186 8.20 -5.40 -12.42
C ILE A 186 7.66 -4.00 -12.13
N ASN A 187 8.50 -2.96 -12.20
CA ASN A 187 8.07 -1.59 -11.87
C ASN A 187 7.17 -0.96 -12.94
N THR A 188 7.15 -1.53 -14.15
CA THR A 188 6.20 -1.13 -15.20
C THR A 188 4.96 -2.04 -15.25
N SER A 189 4.79 -2.94 -14.28
CA SER A 189 3.64 -3.84 -14.17
C SER A 189 2.47 -3.25 -13.40
N ASP A 190 1.26 -3.70 -13.73
CA ASP A 190 0.05 -3.45 -12.92
C ASP A 190 0.05 -4.32 -11.65
N ILE A 191 -0.76 -3.96 -10.66
CA ILE A 191 -0.82 -4.56 -9.32
C ILE A 191 -1.25 -6.05 -9.33
N HIS A 192 -2.13 -6.42 -10.27
CA HIS A 192 -2.60 -7.80 -10.45
C HIS A 192 -1.49 -8.77 -10.85
N PHE A 193 -0.36 -8.24 -11.32
CA PHE A 193 0.84 -9.03 -11.58
C PHE A 193 1.27 -9.87 -10.38
N SER A 194 1.10 -9.37 -9.16
CA SER A 194 1.47 -10.09 -7.94
C SER A 194 0.75 -11.44 -7.78
N GLU A 195 -0.45 -11.61 -8.33
CA GLU A 195 -1.21 -12.86 -8.31
C GLU A 195 -0.61 -13.94 -9.24
N THR A 196 0.19 -13.53 -10.22
CA THR A 196 0.82 -14.44 -11.20
C THR A 196 2.16 -15.02 -10.73
N ILE A 197 2.75 -14.44 -9.68
CA ILE A 197 4.07 -14.84 -9.18
C ILE A 197 3.95 -15.95 -8.14
N SER A 198 4.78 -16.98 -8.27
CA SER A 198 4.89 -18.03 -7.25
C SER A 198 5.41 -17.48 -5.92
N GLN A 199 4.63 -17.64 -4.86
CA GLN A 199 4.99 -17.24 -3.49
C GLN A 199 6.34 -17.82 -3.05
N HIS A 200 6.60 -19.09 -3.40
CA HIS A 200 7.85 -19.77 -3.07
C HIS A 200 9.07 -19.13 -3.74
N LEU A 201 8.94 -18.61 -4.97
CA LEU A 201 10.03 -17.88 -5.62
C LEU A 201 10.29 -16.54 -4.92
N VAL A 202 9.23 -15.79 -4.60
CA VAL A 202 9.35 -14.51 -3.89
C VAL A 202 10.05 -14.71 -2.54
N GLN A 203 9.64 -15.72 -1.76
CA GLN A 203 10.25 -16.02 -0.46
C GLN A 203 11.77 -16.30 -0.55
N LYS A 204 12.25 -16.90 -1.64
CA LYS A 204 13.67 -17.17 -1.87
C LYS A 204 14.46 -15.95 -2.37
N VAL A 205 13.85 -15.14 -3.22
CA VAL A 205 14.52 -13.98 -3.85
C VAL A 205 14.57 -12.78 -2.90
N LEU A 206 13.53 -12.56 -2.10
CA LEU A 206 13.38 -11.35 -1.30
C LEU A 206 14.56 -11.08 -0.36
N PRO A 207 15.09 -12.05 0.42
CA PRO A 207 16.25 -11.81 1.29
C PRO A 207 17.49 -11.33 0.52
N PHE A 208 17.68 -11.86 -0.70
CA PHE A 208 18.78 -11.47 -1.57
C PHE A 208 18.63 -10.04 -2.08
N LEU A 209 17.42 -9.64 -2.51
CA LEU A 209 17.15 -8.26 -2.95
C LEU A 209 17.29 -7.25 -1.78
N SER A 210 16.77 -7.59 -0.60
CA SER A 210 16.92 -6.76 0.61
C SER A 210 18.40 -6.59 0.97
N LYS A 211 19.25 -7.61 0.77
CA LYS A 211 20.71 -7.51 0.96
C LYS A 211 21.37 -6.53 0.01
N ILE A 212 20.99 -6.59 -1.26
CA ILE A 212 21.50 -5.67 -2.28
C ILE A 212 21.08 -4.23 -1.95
N GLN A 213 19.81 -4.01 -1.62
CA GLN A 213 19.25 -2.69 -1.27
C GLN A 213 19.94 -2.05 -0.05
N LYS A 214 20.27 -2.85 0.96
CA LYS A 214 20.98 -2.35 2.14
C LYS A 214 22.44 -2.05 1.82
N THR A 215 23.11 -2.91 1.05
CA THR A 215 24.51 -2.70 0.64
C THR A 215 24.68 -1.44 -0.22
N SER A 216 23.76 -1.19 -1.17
CA SER A 216 23.75 0.05 -1.97
C SER A 216 23.54 1.31 -1.11
N SER A 217 22.73 1.21 -0.06
CA SER A 217 22.47 2.34 0.85
C SER A 217 23.72 2.74 1.64
N PHE A 218 24.57 1.78 2.02
CA PHE A 218 25.82 2.03 2.77
C PHE A 218 27.00 2.44 1.88
N TYR A 219 27.15 1.84 0.71
CA TYR A 219 28.34 2.03 -0.15
C TYR A 219 28.10 2.88 -1.41
N GLY A 220 26.85 3.34 -1.64
CA GLY A 220 26.48 4.09 -2.83
C GLY A 220 26.14 3.21 -4.05
N LYS A 221 26.29 3.76 -5.26
CA LYS A 221 25.92 3.06 -6.51
C LYS A 221 26.71 1.74 -6.61
N ILE A 222 26.00 0.62 -6.64
CA ILE A 222 26.63 -0.68 -6.82
C ILE A 222 27.24 -0.73 -8.23
N ALA A 223 28.50 -1.18 -8.31
CA ALA A 223 29.19 -1.35 -9.58
C ALA A 223 28.32 -2.12 -10.58
N TYR A 224 28.27 -1.62 -11.82
CA TYR A 224 27.56 -2.21 -12.98
C TYR A 224 26.03 -2.09 -13.03
N MET A 225 25.32 -1.78 -11.93
CA MET A 225 23.88 -1.50 -12.00
C MET A 225 23.60 -0.12 -12.58
N GLN A 226 22.69 -0.03 -13.55
CA GLN A 226 22.25 1.28 -14.08
C GLN A 226 21.12 1.88 -13.23
N THR A 227 20.32 1.01 -12.62
CA THR A 227 19.09 1.36 -11.92
C THR A 227 19.31 1.96 -10.52
N PRO A 228 18.61 3.04 -10.13
CA PRO A 228 18.74 3.64 -8.79
C PRO A 228 18.09 2.79 -7.69
N ASN A 229 18.53 3.00 -6.44
CA ASN A 229 18.10 2.21 -5.27
C ASN A 229 16.59 2.27 -4.98
N HIS A 230 15.92 3.38 -5.31
CA HIS A 230 14.47 3.51 -5.11
C HIS A 230 13.69 2.57 -6.03
N GLN A 231 14.18 2.27 -7.24
CA GLN A 231 13.52 1.29 -8.13
C GLN A 231 13.68 -0.14 -7.61
N LEU A 232 14.80 -0.44 -6.95
CA LEU A 232 14.97 -1.71 -6.23
C LEU A 232 13.99 -1.83 -5.06
N SER A 233 13.82 -0.74 -4.31
CA SER A 233 12.83 -0.64 -3.24
C SER A 233 11.41 -0.84 -3.77
N GLU A 234 11.05 -0.23 -4.91
CA GLU A 234 9.75 -0.42 -5.56
C GLU A 234 9.53 -1.87 -6.00
N THR A 235 10.54 -2.53 -6.57
CA THR A 235 10.43 -3.94 -6.96
C THR A 235 10.24 -4.84 -5.74
N ILE A 236 11.03 -4.65 -4.66
CA ILE A 236 10.87 -5.37 -3.39
C ILE A 236 9.43 -5.19 -2.86
N PHE A 237 8.93 -3.96 -2.89
CA PHE A 237 7.58 -3.63 -2.47
C PHE A 237 6.53 -4.37 -3.33
N ARG A 238 6.60 -4.26 -4.66
CA ARG A 238 5.62 -4.86 -5.59
C ARG A 238 5.57 -6.39 -5.50
N ILE A 239 6.72 -7.08 -5.47
CA ILE A 239 6.73 -8.55 -5.41
C ILE A 239 6.26 -9.09 -4.06
N SER A 240 6.39 -8.29 -2.99
CA SER A 240 5.93 -8.68 -1.66
C SER A 240 4.41 -8.84 -1.55
N ALA A 241 3.65 -8.22 -2.45
CA ALA A 241 2.19 -8.35 -2.48
C ALA A 241 1.73 -9.82 -2.64
N ALA A 242 2.56 -10.65 -3.28
CA ALA A 242 2.32 -12.09 -3.42
C ALA A 242 2.49 -12.88 -2.11
N LEU A 243 3.14 -12.32 -1.09
CA LEU A 243 3.32 -12.98 0.20
C LEU A 243 2.00 -13.12 0.95
N PRO A 244 1.85 -14.19 1.75
CA PRO A 244 0.71 -14.33 2.65
C PRO A 244 0.69 -13.20 3.67
N ASP A 245 -0.50 -12.86 4.15
CA ASP A 245 -0.64 -11.86 5.21
C ASP A 245 -0.06 -12.40 6.53
N PRO A 246 0.46 -11.51 7.40
CA PRO A 246 0.95 -11.89 8.73
C PRO A 246 -0.11 -12.68 9.51
N GLN A 247 0.31 -13.78 10.14
CA GLN A 247 -0.62 -14.76 10.74
C GLN A 247 -0.72 -14.59 12.26
N MET A 248 -1.91 -14.25 12.74
CA MET A 248 -2.36 -14.43 14.12
C MET A 248 -3.89 -14.45 14.10
N SER A 249 -4.53 -15.37 14.81
CA SER A 249 -5.99 -15.39 14.88
C SER A 249 -6.52 -14.26 15.76
N SER A 250 -7.57 -13.56 15.30
CA SER A 250 -8.28 -12.58 16.14
C SER A 250 -8.84 -13.21 17.43
N GLN A 251 -9.17 -14.51 17.41
CA GLN A 251 -9.65 -15.23 18.59
C GLN A 251 -8.52 -15.53 19.59
N GLU A 252 -7.33 -15.87 19.10
CA GLU A 252 -6.13 -16.04 19.93
C GLU A 252 -5.76 -14.72 20.60
N LEU A 253 -5.74 -13.62 19.84
CA LEU A 253 -5.46 -12.29 20.37
C LEU A 253 -6.50 -11.85 21.40
N ARG A 254 -7.80 -12.02 21.10
CA ARG A 254 -8.89 -11.71 22.04
C ARG A 254 -8.72 -12.49 23.34
N SER A 255 -8.44 -13.79 23.23
CA SER A 255 -8.24 -14.66 24.39
C SER A 255 -7.05 -14.21 25.24
N TYR A 256 -6.01 -13.72 24.57
CA TYR A 256 -4.84 -13.16 25.21
C TYR A 256 -5.14 -11.85 25.94
N ILE A 257 -5.78 -10.87 25.29
CA ILE A 257 -6.02 -9.53 25.86
C ILE A 257 -7.12 -9.59 26.92
N PHE A 258 -8.27 -10.20 26.64
CA PHE A 258 -9.46 -10.08 27.48
C PHE A 258 -9.72 -11.30 28.36
N GLY A 259 -9.15 -12.45 28.03
CA GLY A 259 -9.42 -13.72 28.73
C GLY A 259 -10.09 -14.74 27.81
N THR A 260 -10.09 -16.02 28.22
CA THR A 260 -10.52 -17.13 27.37
C THR A 260 -12.01 -17.11 27.09
N LYS A 261 -12.83 -16.57 27.99
CA LYS A 261 -14.29 -16.53 27.81
C LYS A 261 -14.67 -15.42 26.85
N GLU A 262 -15.65 -15.70 26.00
CA GLU A 262 -16.19 -14.72 25.05
C GLU A 262 -16.88 -13.54 25.77
N SER A 263 -17.53 -13.83 26.90
CA SER A 263 -18.16 -12.82 27.78
C SER A 263 -17.20 -11.73 28.23
N ASP A 264 -15.92 -12.04 28.46
CA ASP A 264 -14.95 -11.07 28.98
C ASP A 264 -14.73 -9.92 27.98
N PHE A 265 -14.78 -10.22 26.68
CA PHE A 265 -14.70 -9.20 25.63
C PHE A 265 -16.02 -8.43 25.48
N GLN A 266 -17.17 -9.09 25.62
CA GLN A 266 -18.46 -8.40 25.64
C GLN A 266 -18.57 -7.42 26.81
N ASP A 267 -18.15 -7.85 28.00
CA ASP A 267 -18.09 -7.02 29.19
C ASP A 267 -17.16 -5.83 28.96
N PHE A 268 -16.01 -6.05 28.29
CA PHE A 268 -15.13 -4.95 27.91
C PHE A 268 -15.83 -3.93 26.99
N LEU A 269 -16.49 -4.39 25.93
CA LEU A 269 -17.22 -3.52 25.00
C LEU A 269 -18.36 -2.76 25.67
N LEU A 270 -19.08 -3.39 26.60
CA LEU A 270 -20.20 -2.77 27.30
C LEU A 270 -19.75 -1.80 28.38
N THR A 271 -18.67 -2.07 29.10
CA THR A 271 -18.24 -1.29 30.26
C THR A 271 -17.18 -0.24 29.94
N PHE A 272 -16.21 -0.56 29.08
CA PHE A 272 -15.00 0.27 28.92
C PHE A 272 -14.86 0.90 27.53
N TRP A 273 -15.22 0.21 26.45
CA TRP A 273 -15.04 0.69 25.08
C TRP A 273 -15.66 2.08 24.85
N GLU A 274 -14.84 3.04 24.43
CA GLU A 274 -15.20 4.46 24.24
C GLU A 274 -15.82 5.14 25.47
N LYS A 275 -15.67 4.53 26.66
CA LYS A 275 -16.32 4.98 27.89
C LYS A 275 -15.34 5.31 29.00
N SER A 276 -14.44 4.41 29.34
CA SER A 276 -13.52 4.60 30.47
C SER A 276 -12.20 3.85 30.34
N PRO A 277 -11.09 4.36 30.93
CA PRO A 277 -9.82 3.65 30.97
C PRO A 277 -9.87 2.38 31.81
N VAL A 278 -9.10 1.36 31.45
CA VAL A 278 -8.98 0.13 32.24
C VAL A 278 -7.57 -0.46 32.17
N LEU A 279 -7.07 -0.88 33.33
CA LEU A 279 -5.84 -1.67 33.44
C LEU A 279 -6.18 -3.16 33.38
N ILE A 280 -5.62 -3.84 32.40
CA ILE A 280 -5.70 -5.30 32.25
C ILE A 280 -4.38 -5.89 32.74
N LYS A 281 -4.38 -6.35 34.00
CA LYS A 281 -3.20 -6.98 34.61
C LYS A 281 -2.92 -8.34 33.99
N LYS A 282 -1.67 -8.61 33.62
CA LYS A 282 -1.25 -9.93 33.13
C LYS A 282 -0.29 -10.58 34.12
N GLY A 283 -0.54 -11.84 34.44
CA GLY A 283 0.39 -12.64 35.24
C GLY A 283 1.69 -12.89 34.48
N SER A 284 2.81 -12.98 35.19
CA SER A 284 4.16 -13.16 34.64
C SER A 284 4.30 -14.36 33.68
N ASN A 285 3.49 -15.41 33.83
CA ASN A 285 3.46 -16.56 32.92
C ASN A 285 2.90 -16.24 31.51
N CYS A 286 1.98 -15.27 31.40
CA CYS A 286 1.37 -14.87 30.12
C CYS A 286 2.38 -14.08 29.27
N PHE A 287 3.24 -13.30 29.92
CA PHE A 287 4.36 -12.60 29.30
C PHE A 287 5.35 -13.57 28.63
N TYR A 288 5.64 -14.75 29.21
CA TYR A 288 6.55 -15.74 28.62
C TYR A 288 6.02 -16.40 27.34
N GLN A 289 4.70 -16.60 27.20
CA GLN A 289 4.11 -17.14 25.97
C GLN A 289 4.21 -16.14 24.81
N ILE A 290 3.97 -14.87 25.09
CA ILE A 290 4.18 -13.81 24.10
C ILE A 290 5.65 -13.53 23.88
N ASN A 291 6.49 -13.67 24.91
CA ASN A 291 7.91 -13.74 24.71
C ASN A 291 8.20 -14.87 23.73
N SER A 292 7.69 -16.11 23.81
CA SER A 292 8.00 -17.10 22.76
C SER A 292 7.69 -16.65 21.30
N VAL A 293 6.63 -15.86 21.08
CA VAL A 293 6.22 -15.31 19.77
C VAL A 293 7.02 -14.04 19.38
N LEU A 294 7.25 -13.15 20.33
CA LEU A 294 8.03 -11.92 20.17
C LEU A 294 9.53 -12.14 20.39
N SER A 295 10.00 -13.26 20.94
CA SER A 295 11.34 -13.46 21.54
C SER A 295 12.40 -13.70 20.51
N SER A 296 12.06 -14.09 19.28
CA SER A 296 13.09 -14.12 18.24
C SER A 296 13.57 -12.70 17.87
N SER A 297 12.75 -11.64 18.04
CA SER A 297 13.21 -10.24 17.95
C SER A 297 13.35 -9.57 19.31
N ILE A 298 12.53 -9.88 20.32
CA ILE A 298 12.67 -9.38 21.68
C ILE A 298 13.89 -9.98 22.36
N ASN A 299 14.40 -11.17 22.02
CA ASN A 299 15.75 -11.58 22.44
C ASN A 299 16.86 -10.82 21.71
N SER A 300 16.61 -10.27 20.51
CA SER A 300 17.47 -9.22 19.93
C SER A 300 17.29 -7.86 20.62
N LEU A 301 16.12 -7.63 21.23
CA LEU A 301 15.83 -6.52 22.16
C LEU A 301 16.09 -6.90 23.64
N ASN A 302 16.75 -8.05 23.86
CA ASN A 302 17.28 -8.53 25.14
C ASN A 302 18.81 -8.49 25.18
N PRO A 303 19.44 -7.32 24.96
CA PRO A 303 20.79 -7.10 25.41
C PRO A 303 20.78 -6.60 26.85
N ASN A 304 21.94 -6.74 27.48
CA ASN A 304 22.27 -6.10 28.73
C ASN A 304 22.25 -4.54 28.63
N SER A 305 22.00 -3.95 27.44
CA SER A 305 21.99 -2.49 27.19
C SER A 305 20.91 -2.02 26.19
N THR A 306 20.40 -0.81 26.40
CA THR A 306 19.39 -0.12 25.57
C THR A 306 19.88 0.20 24.15
N ASP A 307 21.19 0.33 23.95
CA ASP A 307 21.79 0.75 22.68
C ASP A 307 21.49 -0.21 21.53
N THR A 308 21.62 -1.50 21.83
CA THR A 308 21.38 -2.61 20.90
C THR A 308 19.91 -2.77 20.51
N ILE A 309 18.96 -2.35 21.37
CA ILE A 309 17.53 -2.34 21.04
C ILE A 309 17.30 -1.38 19.87
N ILE A 310 17.75 -0.15 20.04
CA ILE A 310 17.50 0.93 19.11
C ILE A 310 18.38 0.81 17.86
N ASP A 311 19.65 0.40 17.98
CA ASP A 311 20.50 0.12 16.82
C ASP A 311 19.85 -0.97 15.93
N SER A 312 19.29 -2.02 16.54
CA SER A 312 18.59 -3.07 15.78
C SER A 312 17.34 -2.58 15.05
N ILE A 313 16.74 -1.48 15.50
CA ILE A 313 15.53 -0.89 14.92
C ILE A 313 15.92 0.17 13.89
N LEU A 314 16.78 1.13 14.25
CA LEU A 314 17.08 2.30 13.41
C LEU A 314 18.09 2.04 12.29
N GLN A 315 19.06 1.14 12.47
CA GLN A 315 20.16 0.95 11.50
C GLN A 315 19.69 0.50 10.12
N TYR A 316 18.54 -0.18 10.03
CA TYR A 316 17.99 -0.73 8.79
C TYR A 316 16.58 -0.25 8.48
N SER A 317 16.08 0.73 9.22
CA SER A 317 14.74 1.26 8.97
C SER A 317 14.75 2.27 7.83
N VAL A 318 13.74 2.16 6.98
CA VAL A 318 13.46 3.12 5.92
C VAL A 318 12.25 3.97 6.30
N THR A 319 12.04 5.07 5.60
CA THR A 319 10.85 5.88 5.82
C THR A 319 9.56 5.13 5.49
N CYS A 320 8.52 5.32 6.30
CA CYS A 320 7.14 4.83 6.15
C CYS A 320 6.18 6.03 6.04
N PRO A 321 6.09 6.67 4.86
CA PRO A 321 5.14 7.76 4.64
C PRO A 321 3.70 7.27 4.76
N ALA A 322 2.85 8.10 5.37
CA ALA A 322 1.44 7.80 5.51
C ALA A 322 0.76 7.74 4.14
N THR A 323 -0.13 6.77 3.95
CA THR A 323 -1.03 6.70 2.81
C THR A 323 -2.27 7.54 3.07
N VAL A 324 -2.82 8.17 2.03
CA VAL A 324 -4.12 8.85 2.14
C VAL A 324 -5.20 7.84 2.58
N SER A 325 -6.03 8.25 3.55
CA SER A 325 -7.01 7.38 4.23
C SER A 325 -8.07 6.81 3.27
N ASP A 326 -8.52 7.55 2.26
CA ASP A 326 -9.51 7.07 1.30
C ASP A 326 -8.90 6.46 0.01
N GLU A 327 -7.58 6.33 -0.06
CA GLU A 327 -6.89 5.78 -1.24
C GLU A 327 -6.81 4.26 -1.20
N LEU A 328 -7.35 3.62 -2.25
CA LEU A 328 -7.46 2.17 -2.40
C LEU A 328 -6.50 1.62 -3.46
N ASP A 329 -5.96 2.47 -4.36
CA ASP A 329 -4.97 2.05 -5.34
C ASP A 329 -3.53 2.28 -4.83
N ILE A 330 -2.85 1.19 -4.50
CA ILE A 330 -1.45 1.25 -4.04
C ILE A 330 -0.51 1.81 -5.13
N ASN A 331 -0.87 1.75 -6.42
CA ASN A 331 -0.05 2.33 -7.47
C ASN A 331 -0.02 3.86 -7.37
N GLN A 332 -1.09 4.50 -6.91
CA GLN A 332 -1.08 5.93 -6.67
C GLN A 332 -0.03 6.29 -5.61
N PHE A 333 0.00 5.55 -4.49
CA PHE A 333 1.06 5.69 -3.48
C PHE A 333 2.45 5.48 -4.08
N LEU A 334 2.67 4.42 -4.87
CA LEU A 334 3.97 4.18 -5.51
C LEU A 334 4.37 5.29 -6.48
N ASN A 335 3.40 5.88 -7.19
CA ASN A 335 3.63 7.02 -8.07
C ASN A 335 4.02 8.28 -7.30
N GLU A 336 3.35 8.57 -6.18
CA GLU A 336 3.66 9.68 -5.27
C GLU A 336 5.06 9.51 -4.64
N MET A 337 5.46 8.26 -4.36
CA MET A 337 6.75 7.89 -3.76
C MET A 337 7.88 7.67 -4.77
N LYS A 338 7.67 8.00 -6.05
CA LYS A 338 8.70 7.85 -7.09
C LYS A 338 9.95 8.64 -6.71
N GLY A 339 11.05 7.91 -6.52
CA GLY A 339 12.36 8.48 -6.20
C GLY A 339 12.72 8.50 -4.71
N SER A 340 11.76 8.29 -3.80
CA SER A 340 11.96 8.40 -2.35
C SER A 340 11.71 7.10 -1.58
N LEU A 341 11.08 6.09 -2.18
CA LEU A 341 10.86 4.79 -1.54
C LEU A 341 12.19 4.12 -1.13
N GLY A 342 12.26 3.65 0.11
CA GLY A 342 13.47 3.05 0.68
C GLY A 342 14.53 4.06 1.17
N SER A 343 14.19 5.35 1.26
CA SER A 343 15.06 6.37 1.86
C SER A 343 15.12 6.25 3.39
N SER A 344 16.09 6.94 3.99
CA SER A 344 16.30 6.97 5.45
C SER A 344 15.10 7.53 6.22
N LEU A 345 15.02 7.22 7.51
CA LEU A 345 14.02 7.74 8.42
C LEU A 345 13.93 9.27 8.42
N VAL A 346 12.69 9.78 8.44
CA VAL A 346 12.38 11.21 8.44
C VAL A 346 11.85 11.62 9.81
N TYR A 347 12.41 12.69 10.38
CA TYR A 347 11.94 13.26 11.65
C TYR A 347 10.49 13.78 11.53
N ASN A 348 9.70 13.70 12.60
CA ASN A 348 8.24 13.99 12.69
C ASN A 348 7.32 13.06 11.90
N GLN A 349 7.80 12.51 10.78
CA GLN A 349 7.08 11.50 10.02
C GLN A 349 7.24 10.13 10.68
N ASP A 350 8.47 9.62 10.74
CA ASP A 350 8.77 8.28 11.22
C ASP A 350 9.13 8.26 12.71
N ILE A 351 10.01 9.19 13.11
CA ILE A 351 10.61 9.23 14.44
C ILE A 351 10.49 10.61 15.05
N ARG A 352 10.16 10.66 16.34
CA ARG A 352 10.24 11.86 17.19
C ARG A 352 11.16 11.57 18.36
N ILE A 353 12.00 12.54 18.69
CA ILE A 353 12.88 12.49 19.85
C ILE A 353 12.49 13.69 20.71
N VAL A 354 11.80 13.40 21.82
CA VAL A 354 11.01 14.38 22.56
C VAL A 354 11.25 14.30 24.05
N LYS A 355 11.19 15.44 24.71
CA LYS A 355 11.33 15.56 26.16
C LYS A 355 10.36 16.62 26.67
N THR A 356 9.75 16.39 27.81
CA THR A 356 8.95 17.40 28.51
C THR A 356 9.59 17.71 29.84
N GLU A 357 9.80 19.00 30.11
CA GLU A 357 10.27 19.44 31.42
C GLU A 357 9.11 19.52 32.41
N TRP A 358 9.34 19.00 33.62
CA TRP A 358 8.32 18.98 34.67
C TRP A 358 7.78 20.38 34.97
N GLN A 359 8.66 21.39 35.06
CA GLN A 359 8.26 22.71 35.55
C GLN A 359 7.36 23.49 34.58
N SER A 360 7.41 23.19 33.27
CA SER A 360 6.71 23.97 32.25
C SER A 360 5.35 23.40 31.83
N HIS A 361 4.94 22.24 32.36
CA HIS A 361 3.66 21.52 32.20
C HIS A 361 3.07 21.35 30.79
N ASN A 362 3.57 21.98 29.74
CA ASN A 362 2.90 22.01 28.43
C ASN A 362 3.82 22.17 27.22
N LYS A 363 5.16 22.20 27.40
CA LYS A 363 6.08 22.40 26.26
C LYS A 363 6.98 21.21 26.02
N GLU A 364 6.83 20.61 24.85
CA GLU A 364 7.70 19.56 24.35
C GLU A 364 8.96 20.17 23.71
N GLU A 365 10.11 19.65 24.13
CA GLU A 365 11.39 19.90 23.50
C GLU A 365 11.64 18.84 22.42
N HIS A 366 11.98 19.29 21.22
CA HIS A 366 12.15 18.45 20.04
C HIS A 366 13.62 18.38 19.61
N PHE A 367 14.12 17.17 19.39
CA PHE A 367 15.49 16.94 18.93
C PHE A 367 15.51 16.36 17.50
N PRO A 368 15.73 17.20 16.46
CA PRO A 368 15.52 16.80 15.06
C PRO A 368 16.63 15.93 14.46
N PHE A 369 17.75 15.71 15.16
CA PHE A 369 18.91 14.99 14.63
C PHE A 369 18.82 13.48 14.94
N VAL A 370 18.16 12.72 14.05
CA VAL A 370 17.95 11.27 14.18
C VAL A 370 19.26 10.50 14.40
N ASP A 371 20.33 10.83 13.67
CA ASP A 371 21.64 10.16 13.78
C ASP A 371 22.30 10.33 15.16
N LYS A 372 21.87 11.32 15.94
CA LYS A 372 22.40 11.65 17.28
C LYS A 372 21.48 11.17 18.40
N TRP A 373 20.57 10.24 18.12
CA TRP A 373 19.58 9.75 19.08
C TRP A 373 20.22 9.23 20.38
N LYS A 374 21.39 8.57 20.35
CA LYS A 374 22.08 8.05 21.56
C LYS A 374 22.38 9.17 22.55
N LYS A 375 22.91 10.27 22.03
CA LYS A 375 23.23 11.46 22.82
C LYS A 375 21.96 12.08 23.41
N ALA A 376 20.88 12.17 22.62
CA ALA A 376 19.60 12.67 23.10
C ALA A 376 19.00 11.76 24.18
N PHE A 377 19.00 10.46 23.97
CA PHE A 377 18.48 9.48 24.94
C PHE A 377 19.21 9.57 26.28
N ASN A 378 20.55 9.65 26.27
CA ASN A 378 21.35 9.85 27.48
C ASN A 378 21.09 11.20 28.17
N ASN A 379 20.56 12.19 27.46
CA ASN A 379 20.17 13.50 28.00
C ASN A 379 18.69 13.55 28.45
N GLY A 380 18.02 12.40 28.54
CA GLY A 380 16.66 12.28 29.06
C GLY A 380 15.55 12.41 28.01
N TYR A 381 15.87 12.38 26.72
CA TYR A 381 14.84 12.39 25.67
C TYR A 381 14.26 10.99 25.47
N SER A 382 12.96 10.94 25.22
CA SER A 382 12.26 9.73 24.79
C SER A 382 12.26 9.63 23.26
N ILE A 383 12.27 8.40 22.76
CA ILE A 383 12.15 8.09 21.34
C ILE A 383 10.75 7.55 21.10
N ALA A 384 10.04 8.17 20.16
CA ALA A 384 8.76 7.69 19.64
C ALA A 384 8.94 7.32 18.16
N LEU A 385 8.78 6.03 17.84
CA LEU A 385 8.87 5.51 16.48
C LEU A 385 7.49 5.06 16.01
N LYS A 386 7.04 5.56 14.87
CA LYS A 386 5.72 5.26 14.30
C LYS A 386 5.75 4.06 13.36
N GLY A 387 4.61 3.40 13.23
CA GLY A 387 4.35 2.40 12.18
C GLY A 387 5.08 1.09 12.40
N MET A 388 5.12 0.56 13.63
CA MET A 388 5.80 -0.69 13.96
C MET A 388 5.17 -1.92 13.25
N GLU A 389 3.89 -1.85 12.93
CA GLU A 389 3.18 -2.79 12.06
C GLU A 389 3.76 -2.87 10.64
N PHE A 390 4.48 -1.83 10.20
CA PHE A 390 5.16 -1.78 8.90
C PHE A 390 6.65 -2.10 8.99
N ARG A 391 7.19 -2.23 10.21
CA ARG A 391 8.64 -2.38 10.47
C ARG A 391 9.01 -3.73 11.07
N SER A 392 8.05 -4.43 11.65
CA SER A 392 8.29 -5.67 12.39
C SER A 392 7.29 -6.75 11.99
N ASP A 393 7.82 -7.82 11.38
CA ASP A 393 7.07 -9.05 11.05
C ASP A 393 6.43 -9.71 12.30
N GLN A 394 6.87 -9.33 13.49
CA GLN A 394 6.37 -9.86 14.76
C GLN A 394 5.26 -9.02 15.37
N ILE A 395 5.20 -7.72 15.04
CA ILE A 395 4.17 -6.81 15.55
C ILE A 395 2.99 -6.76 14.57
N ALA A 396 3.27 -6.86 13.26
CA ALA A 396 2.25 -6.85 12.23
C ALA A 396 1.09 -7.85 12.46
N PRO A 397 1.33 -9.12 12.87
CA PRO A 397 0.23 -10.05 13.15
C PRO A 397 -0.73 -9.56 14.25
N PHE A 398 -0.23 -8.90 15.30
CA PHE A 398 -1.06 -8.36 16.38
C PHE A 398 -1.92 -7.20 15.88
N SER A 399 -1.36 -6.31 15.06
CA SER A 399 -2.11 -5.21 14.43
C SER A 399 -3.22 -5.74 13.52
N VAL A 400 -2.92 -6.74 12.67
CA VAL A 400 -3.90 -7.39 11.79
C VAL A 400 -5.01 -8.08 12.60
N ALA A 401 -4.65 -8.87 13.60
CA ALA A 401 -5.64 -9.57 14.43
C ALA A 401 -6.53 -8.60 15.21
N LEU A 402 -5.99 -7.45 15.65
CA LEU A 402 -6.76 -6.43 16.35
C LEU A 402 -7.67 -5.65 15.39
N SER A 403 -7.22 -5.35 14.16
CA SER A 403 -8.08 -4.72 13.14
C SER A 403 -9.24 -5.64 12.73
N GLU A 404 -9.01 -6.95 12.67
CA GLU A 404 -10.04 -7.96 12.44
C GLU A 404 -11.04 -8.04 13.59
N LEU A 405 -10.55 -7.99 14.84
CA LEU A 405 -11.40 -8.02 16.04
C LEU A 405 -12.36 -6.82 16.10
N PHE A 406 -11.89 -5.63 15.72
CA PHE A 406 -12.69 -4.38 15.74
C PHE A 406 -13.37 -4.04 14.39
N GLY A 407 -13.21 -4.86 13.35
CA GLY A 407 -13.85 -4.58 12.05
C GLY A 407 -13.26 -3.37 11.31
N LEU A 408 -11.96 -3.09 11.49
CA LEU A 408 -11.26 -1.93 10.93
C LEU A 408 -10.31 -2.29 9.78
N PRO A 409 -9.93 -1.32 8.92
CA PRO A 409 -8.93 -1.49 7.87
C PRO A 409 -7.55 -1.89 8.39
N SER A 410 -7.10 -1.22 9.45
CA SER A 410 -5.76 -1.34 10.02
C SER A 410 -5.73 -0.83 11.46
N ILE A 411 -4.65 -1.14 12.18
CA ILE A 411 -4.33 -0.61 13.50
C ILE A 411 -2.92 -0.03 13.44
N GLY A 412 -2.76 1.24 13.82
CA GLY A 412 -1.45 1.87 13.94
C GLY A 412 -0.73 1.38 15.19
N VAL A 413 0.59 1.18 15.12
CA VAL A 413 1.39 0.76 16.28
C VAL A 413 2.61 1.66 16.45
N ASN A 414 2.68 2.36 17.58
CA ASN A 414 3.78 3.24 17.92
C ASN A 414 4.64 2.63 19.03
N LEU A 415 5.95 2.78 18.94
CA LEU A 415 6.90 2.37 19.98
C LEU A 415 7.39 3.59 20.74
N TYR A 416 7.37 3.51 22.07
CA TYR A 416 7.91 4.55 22.94
C TYR A 416 8.97 3.98 23.86
N LEU A 417 10.16 4.57 23.79
CA LEU A 417 11.31 4.21 24.62
C LEU A 417 11.76 5.44 25.40
N SER A 418 11.71 5.36 26.72
CA SER A 418 12.02 6.47 27.63
C SER A 418 13.11 6.04 28.64
N PRO A 419 14.16 6.86 28.85
CA PRO A 419 15.16 6.60 29.89
C PRO A 419 14.55 6.82 31.27
N CYS A 420 15.21 6.34 32.32
CA CYS A 420 14.72 6.47 33.71
C CYS A 420 14.52 7.94 34.11
N GLY A 421 13.44 8.22 34.84
CA GLY A 421 13.08 9.58 35.28
C GLY A 421 12.59 10.53 34.18
N ALA A 422 12.53 10.11 32.92
CA ALA A 422 12.10 10.97 31.82
C ALA A 422 10.57 10.96 31.61
N GLN A 423 10.09 12.10 31.10
CA GLN A 423 8.80 12.31 30.47
C GLN A 423 9.04 12.74 29.03
N GLY A 424 8.41 12.04 28.08
CA GLY A 424 8.59 12.30 26.65
C GLY A 424 7.60 13.31 26.09
N LEU A 425 6.31 13.02 26.28
CA LEU A 425 5.20 13.83 25.79
C LEU A 425 4.57 14.64 26.93
N ALA A 426 4.09 15.83 26.58
CA ALA A 426 3.31 16.65 27.49
C ALA A 426 1.93 16.03 27.70
N ARG A 427 1.16 16.58 28.65
CA ARG A 427 -0.23 16.14 28.86
C ARG A 427 -1.06 16.41 27.60
N HIS A 428 -1.72 15.37 27.09
CA HIS A 428 -2.54 15.45 25.88
C HIS A 428 -3.67 14.42 25.93
N TYR A 429 -4.60 14.50 24.98
CA TYR A 429 -5.51 13.41 24.65
C TYR A 429 -5.33 13.05 23.19
N ASP A 430 -5.71 11.81 22.85
CA ASP A 430 -5.71 11.33 21.49
C ASP A 430 -7.10 11.43 20.86
N ASP A 431 -7.13 11.52 19.53
CA ASP A 431 -8.34 11.41 18.71
C ASP A 431 -8.77 9.95 18.45
N HIS A 432 -8.01 8.98 18.95
CA HIS A 432 -8.22 7.55 18.79
C HIS A 432 -8.11 6.83 20.13
N CYS A 433 -8.70 5.63 20.23
CA CYS A 433 -8.53 4.82 21.43
C CYS A 433 -7.18 4.11 21.38
N VAL A 434 -6.55 3.87 22.53
CA VAL A 434 -5.24 3.21 22.58
C VAL A 434 -5.22 2.02 23.52
N PHE A 435 -4.53 0.96 23.11
CA PHE A 435 -4.05 -0.10 24.00
C PHE A 435 -2.54 0.07 24.17
N VAL A 436 -2.13 0.52 25.36
CA VAL A 436 -0.73 0.67 25.76
C VAL A 436 -0.26 -0.64 26.36
N TRP A 437 0.66 -1.32 25.70
CA TRP A 437 1.22 -2.58 26.14
C TRP A 437 2.67 -2.40 26.59
N GLN A 438 2.91 -2.60 27.89
CA GLN A 438 4.23 -2.45 28.49
C GLN A 438 5.10 -3.68 28.21
N ILE A 439 6.19 -3.45 27.48
CA ILE A 439 7.09 -4.52 27.02
C ILE A 439 8.28 -4.69 27.97
N ARG A 440 8.85 -3.57 28.47
CA ARG A 440 10.02 -3.59 29.35
C ARG A 440 10.01 -2.42 30.33
N GLY A 441 10.50 -2.62 31.54
CA GLY A 441 10.54 -1.62 32.60
C GLY A 441 9.13 -1.23 33.05
N CYS A 442 9.02 -0.07 33.72
CA CYS A 442 7.75 0.40 34.26
C CYS A 442 7.54 1.88 33.96
N LYS A 443 6.26 2.30 33.85
CA LYS A 443 5.88 3.69 33.58
C LYS A 443 4.67 4.08 34.43
N TYR A 444 4.75 5.23 35.09
CA TYR A 444 3.60 5.86 35.75
C TYR A 444 2.78 6.60 34.70
N TRP A 445 1.49 6.30 34.66
CA TRP A 445 0.48 6.96 33.86
C TRP A 445 -0.43 7.76 34.77
N LYS A 446 -0.67 9.03 34.42
CA LYS A 446 -1.69 9.87 35.03
C LYS A 446 -2.75 10.11 33.97
N ILE A 447 -4.00 9.81 34.31
CA ILE A 447 -5.16 9.99 33.42
C ILE A 447 -6.18 10.85 34.15
N LEU A 448 -6.65 11.93 33.54
CA LEU A 448 -7.72 12.73 34.12
C LEU A 448 -9.03 11.95 34.07
N LYS A 449 -9.84 12.05 35.13
CA LYS A 449 -11.08 11.26 35.24
C LYS A 449 -12.13 11.66 34.21
N ASP A 450 -12.21 12.95 33.90
CA ASP A 450 -13.18 13.46 32.93
C ASP A 450 -12.54 13.57 31.54
N PRO A 451 -13.15 12.99 30.50
CA PRO A 451 -12.71 13.19 29.13
C PRO A 451 -13.10 14.59 28.62
N LYS A 452 -12.64 14.92 27.41
CA LYS A 452 -13.16 16.07 26.66
C LYS A 452 -14.71 15.98 26.55
N PRO A 453 -15.45 17.10 26.71
CA PRO A 453 -16.92 17.09 26.66
C PRO A 453 -17.49 16.54 25.35
N ILE A 454 -16.77 16.77 24.24
CA ILE A 454 -17.11 16.29 22.91
C ILE A 454 -16.07 15.25 22.53
N MET A 455 -16.55 14.05 22.17
CA MET A 455 -15.70 12.95 21.73
C MET A 455 -14.92 13.35 20.48
N PRO A 456 -13.57 13.30 20.48
CA PRO A 456 -12.80 13.62 19.28
C PRO A 456 -13.11 12.69 18.10
N ARG A 457 -12.97 13.19 16.88
CA ARG A 457 -12.88 12.37 15.67
C ARG A 457 -11.46 12.39 15.11
N LEU A 458 -11.11 11.33 14.39
CA LEU A 458 -9.80 11.17 13.79
C LEU A 458 -9.47 12.34 12.85
N TYR A 459 -8.27 12.90 12.99
CA TYR A 459 -7.74 14.04 12.22
C TYR A 459 -8.39 15.41 12.48
N GLU A 460 -9.29 15.54 13.46
CA GLU A 460 -9.77 16.85 13.89
C GLU A 460 -8.75 17.58 14.76
N SER A 461 -8.79 18.91 14.76
CA SER A 461 -7.85 19.71 15.52
C SER A 461 -8.00 19.47 17.04
N LEU A 462 -6.88 19.13 17.67
CA LEU A 462 -6.82 18.90 19.11
C LEU A 462 -6.67 20.26 19.83
N ASP A 463 -7.71 20.66 20.54
CA ASP A 463 -7.67 21.80 21.46
C ASP A 463 -7.36 21.31 22.89
N ASN A 464 -6.24 21.78 23.46
CA ASN A 464 -5.74 21.43 24.79
C ASN A 464 -6.13 22.44 25.88
N THR A 465 -6.93 23.47 25.57
CA THR A 465 -7.31 24.54 26.53
C THR A 465 -8.07 24.04 27.77
N PHE A 466 -8.78 22.90 27.66
CA PHE A 466 -9.64 22.36 28.72
C PHE A 466 -8.92 21.60 29.83
N ALA A 467 -7.62 21.31 29.70
CA ALA A 467 -6.88 20.50 30.68
C ALA A 467 -6.82 21.11 32.10
N SER A 468 -7.04 22.43 32.23
CA SER A 468 -6.89 23.18 33.48
C SER A 468 -8.11 23.15 34.41
N GLN A 469 -9.26 22.66 33.94
CA GLN A 469 -10.54 22.73 34.66
C GLN A 469 -11.01 21.39 35.26
N ILE A 470 -10.24 20.32 35.08
CA ILE A 470 -10.67 18.95 35.37
C ILE A 470 -10.27 18.52 36.79
N SER A 471 -11.19 17.91 37.53
CA SER A 471 -10.98 17.47 38.92
C SER A 471 -10.76 15.98 39.03
N GLY A 472 -9.57 15.58 39.50
CA GLY A 472 -9.25 14.19 39.84
C GLY A 472 -8.44 13.46 38.77
N GLU A 473 -7.46 12.68 39.24
CA GLU A 473 -6.55 11.90 38.39
C GLU A 473 -6.62 10.42 38.81
N ILE A 474 -6.41 9.53 37.85
CA ILE A 474 -6.15 8.11 38.04
C ILE A 474 -4.66 7.91 37.82
N GLU A 475 -3.94 7.45 38.84
CA GLU A 475 -2.52 7.10 38.73
C GLU A 475 -2.37 5.59 38.60
N ILE A 476 -1.67 5.15 37.56
CA ILE A 476 -1.45 3.74 37.25
C ILE A 476 0.05 3.50 37.07
N LEU A 477 0.62 2.55 37.83
CA LEU A 477 1.93 2.01 37.51
C LEU A 477 1.75 0.85 36.54
N LEU A 478 2.25 1.01 35.33
CA LEU A 478 2.21 -0.01 34.29
C LEU A 478 3.50 -0.84 34.33
N GLU A 479 3.38 -2.15 34.56
CA GLU A 479 4.50 -3.08 34.68
C GLU A 479 4.60 -4.02 33.46
N GLU A 480 5.71 -4.74 33.30
CA GLU A 480 5.96 -5.61 32.14
C GLU A 480 4.82 -6.64 31.96
N GLY A 481 4.22 -6.66 30.76
CA GLY A 481 3.11 -7.53 30.42
C GLY A 481 1.73 -6.92 30.58
N ASP A 482 1.59 -5.85 31.37
CA ASP A 482 0.30 -5.17 31.55
C ASP A 482 -0.15 -4.44 30.27
N ILE A 483 -1.46 -4.34 30.11
CA ILE A 483 -2.10 -3.56 29.04
C ILE A 483 -3.02 -2.51 29.66
N LEU A 484 -2.85 -1.25 29.28
CA LEU A 484 -3.70 -0.14 29.67
C LEU A 484 -4.51 0.32 28.45
N TYR A 485 -5.83 0.25 28.55
CA TYR A 485 -6.74 0.83 27.57
C TYR A 485 -7.10 2.25 27.96
N ILE A 486 -7.02 3.19 27.01
CA ILE A 486 -7.44 4.58 27.19
C ILE A 486 -8.36 4.96 26.00
N PRO A 487 -9.62 5.37 26.25
CA PRO A 487 -10.49 5.88 25.19
C PRO A 487 -10.02 7.22 24.63
N ARG A 488 -10.40 7.52 23.38
CA ARG A 488 -10.17 8.85 22.79
C ARG A 488 -10.78 9.98 23.64
N GLY A 489 -10.10 11.11 23.72
CA GLY A 489 -10.54 12.28 24.49
C GLY A 489 -10.15 12.28 25.99
N TYR A 490 -9.51 11.23 26.50
CA TYR A 490 -8.99 11.21 27.87
C TYR A 490 -7.60 11.86 27.94
N PHE A 491 -7.47 12.93 28.73
CA PHE A 491 -6.19 13.56 28.98
C PHE A 491 -5.29 12.65 29.80
N HIS A 492 -4.05 12.47 29.34
CA HIS A 492 -3.09 11.60 29.98
C HIS A 492 -1.65 12.09 29.80
N GLU A 493 -0.78 11.63 30.68
CA GLU A 493 0.66 11.83 30.63
C GLU A 493 1.39 10.62 31.25
N ALA A 494 2.62 10.36 30.80
CA ALA A 494 3.36 9.19 31.23
C ALA A 494 4.82 9.52 31.56
N ARG A 495 5.26 9.12 32.75
CA ARG A 495 6.64 9.30 33.24
C ARG A 495 7.26 7.98 33.65
N THR A 496 8.54 7.81 33.37
CA THR A 496 9.28 6.64 33.84
C THR A 496 9.66 6.76 35.31
N VAL A 497 9.87 5.62 35.96
CA VAL A 497 10.27 5.58 37.37
C VAL A 497 11.72 6.07 37.52
N MET A 498 11.97 6.99 38.46
CA MET A 498 13.31 7.58 38.70
C MET A 498 14.37 6.54 39.12
N ASN A 499 13.99 5.59 39.99
CA ASN A 499 14.92 4.62 40.59
C ASN A 499 14.91 3.25 39.88
N SER A 500 14.47 3.19 38.62
CA SER A 500 14.50 1.94 37.84
C SER A 500 15.92 1.66 37.35
N SER A 501 16.34 0.39 37.37
CA SER A 501 17.58 -0.06 36.74
C SER A 501 17.47 -0.20 35.22
N ARG A 502 16.26 -0.05 34.65
CA ARG A 502 15.97 -0.28 33.23
C ARG A 502 15.09 0.83 32.64
N PRO A 503 15.29 1.21 31.36
CA PRO A 503 14.39 2.11 30.64
C PRO A 503 13.00 1.48 30.46
N SER A 504 12.00 2.33 30.20
CA SER A 504 10.64 1.89 29.88
C SER A 504 10.45 1.78 28.37
N LEU A 505 9.93 0.65 27.92
CA LEU A 505 9.54 0.38 26.53
C LEU A 505 8.07 -0.08 26.49
N HIS A 506 7.25 0.59 25.69
CA HIS A 506 5.88 0.13 25.41
C HIS A 506 5.52 0.27 23.93
N LEU A 507 4.56 -0.54 23.51
CA LEU A 507 3.87 -0.41 22.23
C LEU A 507 2.48 0.17 22.48
N THR A 508 2.08 1.16 21.69
CA THR A 508 0.75 1.74 21.70
C THR A 508 0.03 1.31 20.43
N PHE A 509 -1.00 0.49 20.57
CA PHE A 509 -1.89 0.11 19.48
C PHE A 509 -3.03 1.11 19.39
N ALA A 510 -3.05 1.89 18.32
CA ALA A 510 -4.01 2.95 18.05
C ALA A 510 -5.20 2.40 17.26
N ILE A 511 -6.39 2.49 17.85
CA ILE A 511 -7.67 2.16 17.21
C ILE A 511 -8.23 3.43 16.55
N GLU A 512 -7.73 3.70 15.36
CA GLU A 512 -8.08 4.84 14.52
C GLU A 512 -9.38 4.53 13.75
N VAL A 513 -10.49 5.12 14.20
CA VAL A 513 -11.79 4.91 13.57
C VAL A 513 -11.92 5.89 12.41
N GLU A 514 -11.68 5.41 11.19
CA GLU A 514 -11.85 6.22 9.98
C GLU A 514 -13.35 6.43 9.67
N ARG A 515 -13.73 7.60 9.14
CA ARG A 515 -15.12 8.00 8.85
C ARG A 515 -15.99 6.93 8.16
N PRO A 516 -15.50 6.18 7.14
CA PRO A 516 -16.31 5.15 6.50
C PRO A 516 -16.77 4.05 7.44
N PHE A 517 -16.08 3.83 8.57
CA PHE A 517 -16.31 2.74 9.52
C PHE A 517 -16.91 3.21 10.86
N GLU A 518 -17.28 4.48 10.95
CA GLU A 518 -18.20 4.98 11.97
C GLU A 518 -19.66 4.65 11.60
N TRP A 519 -20.59 4.87 12.52
CA TRP A 519 -22.02 4.77 12.22
C TRP A 519 -22.49 5.75 11.14
N GLU A 520 -21.89 6.95 11.07
CA GLU A 520 -22.09 7.89 9.94
C GLU A 520 -21.81 7.21 8.60
N GLY A 521 -20.65 6.56 8.48
CA GLY A 521 -20.25 5.84 7.27
C GLY A 521 -21.21 4.71 6.91
N PHE A 522 -21.66 3.93 7.90
CA PHE A 522 -22.63 2.85 7.67
C PHE A 522 -23.98 3.36 7.14
N VAL A 523 -24.48 4.48 7.68
CA VAL A 523 -25.71 5.11 7.19
C VAL A 523 -25.54 5.60 5.74
N HIS A 524 -24.39 6.18 5.40
CA HIS A 524 -24.10 6.58 4.03
C HIS A 524 -24.05 5.39 3.05
N VAL A 525 -23.48 4.26 3.49
CA VAL A 525 -23.51 3.01 2.72
C VAL A 525 -24.95 2.53 2.53
N ALA A 526 -25.78 2.61 3.58
CA ALA A 526 -27.19 2.24 3.48
C ALA A 526 -27.97 3.10 2.49
N LEU A 527 -27.72 4.42 2.48
CA LEU A 527 -28.27 5.34 1.49
C LEU A 527 -27.83 4.99 0.06
N HIS A 528 -26.54 4.69 -0.13
CA HIS A 528 -26.02 4.25 -1.42
C HIS A 528 -26.72 2.97 -1.90
N CYS A 529 -26.80 1.93 -1.06
CA CYS A 529 -27.44 0.66 -1.41
C CYS A 529 -28.92 0.84 -1.79
N TRP A 530 -29.64 1.63 -1.01
CA TRP A 530 -31.05 1.92 -1.26
C TRP A 530 -31.23 2.70 -2.58
N SER A 531 -30.43 3.75 -2.81
CA SER A 531 -30.48 4.56 -4.03
C SER A 531 -30.13 3.74 -5.28
N LYS A 532 -29.11 2.87 -5.21
CA LYS A 532 -28.74 1.95 -6.31
C LYS A 532 -29.89 1.02 -6.68
N LYS A 533 -30.57 0.43 -5.69
CA LYS A 533 -31.75 -0.42 -5.93
C LYS A 533 -32.93 0.35 -6.55
N LEU A 534 -33.10 1.60 -6.15
CA LEU A 534 -34.13 2.48 -6.70
C LEU A 534 -33.90 2.76 -8.20
N ASN A 535 -32.64 2.94 -8.61
CA ASN A 535 -32.28 3.17 -10.02
C ASN A 535 -32.30 1.90 -10.89
N GLN A 536 -32.11 0.71 -10.30
CA GLN A 536 -32.11 -0.57 -11.03
C GLN A 536 -33.51 -1.12 -11.33
N LYS A 537 -34.52 -0.78 -10.51
CA LYS A 537 -35.91 -1.24 -10.72
C LYS A 537 -36.63 -0.29 -11.68
N SER A 538 -36.87 -0.75 -12.92
CA SER A 538 -37.64 -0.03 -13.94
C SER A 538 -39.01 0.47 -13.45
N ASP A 539 -39.66 -0.28 -12.56
CA ASP A 539 -41.01 0.02 -12.04
C ASP A 539 -41.06 1.16 -11.00
N ASN A 540 -39.96 1.48 -10.31
CA ASN A 540 -39.91 2.56 -9.31
C ASN A 540 -39.38 3.89 -9.87
N SER A 541 -38.94 3.90 -11.14
CA SER A 541 -38.57 5.13 -11.85
C SER A 541 -39.72 6.15 -11.90
N TYR A 542 -40.97 5.69 -11.81
CA TYR A 542 -42.18 6.51 -11.81
C TYR A 542 -42.44 7.31 -10.53
N LEU A 543 -41.83 6.96 -9.39
CA LEU A 543 -42.11 7.64 -8.11
C LEU A 543 -41.47 9.03 -8.01
N PHE A 544 -40.35 9.23 -8.70
CA PHE A 544 -39.70 10.54 -8.87
C PHE A 544 -39.60 10.96 -10.34
N SER A 545 -40.24 10.26 -11.28
CA SER A 545 -40.23 10.62 -12.72
C SER A 545 -40.80 12.01 -13.00
N ASN A 546 -41.65 12.51 -12.10
CA ASN A 546 -42.24 13.85 -12.16
C ASN A 546 -41.35 14.91 -11.48
N SER A 547 -40.31 14.51 -10.74
CA SER A 547 -39.36 15.45 -10.14
C SER A 547 -38.45 16.00 -11.23
N LYS A 548 -38.21 17.31 -11.21
CA LYS A 548 -37.31 17.96 -12.19
C LYS A 548 -35.83 17.76 -11.86
N PHE A 549 -35.53 17.09 -10.75
CA PHE A 549 -34.18 16.84 -10.26
C PHE A 549 -33.84 15.34 -10.38
N PRO A 550 -32.68 14.98 -10.93
CA PRO A 550 -32.30 13.57 -11.02
C PRO A 550 -32.11 12.96 -9.62
N ASN A 551 -32.42 11.67 -9.46
CA ASN A 551 -32.32 10.93 -8.18
C ASN A 551 -30.96 11.09 -7.47
N ILE A 552 -29.89 11.24 -8.26
CA ILE A 552 -28.54 11.48 -7.77
C ILE A 552 -28.43 12.77 -6.93
N THR A 553 -29.15 13.83 -7.31
CA THR A 553 -29.17 15.11 -6.61
C THR A 553 -29.83 14.98 -5.23
N HIS A 554 -30.97 14.28 -5.16
CA HIS A 554 -31.62 13.99 -3.89
C HIS A 554 -30.77 13.11 -2.97
N THR A 555 -30.06 12.14 -3.55
CA THR A 555 -29.12 11.28 -2.82
C THR A 555 -27.98 12.13 -2.22
N LEU A 556 -27.38 13.03 -3.01
CA LEU A 556 -26.33 13.94 -2.53
C LEU A 556 -26.82 14.88 -1.42
N LEU A 557 -28.02 15.46 -1.54
CA LEU A 557 -28.61 16.30 -0.49
C LEU A 557 -28.80 15.54 0.82
N LEU A 558 -29.23 14.28 0.72
CA LEU A 558 -29.42 13.46 1.91
C LEU A 558 -28.08 13.04 2.53
N HIS A 559 -27.04 12.76 1.73
CA HIS A 559 -25.67 12.59 2.26
C HIS A 559 -25.23 13.84 3.04
N ILE A 560 -25.43 15.04 2.49
CA ILE A 560 -25.07 16.29 3.16
C ILE A 560 -25.89 16.48 4.45
N SER A 561 -27.18 16.17 4.42
CA SER A 561 -28.04 16.25 5.60
C SER A 561 -27.58 15.29 6.71
N ILE A 562 -27.23 14.05 6.37
CA ILE A 562 -26.67 13.07 7.32
C ILE A 562 -25.38 13.59 7.94
N LYS A 563 -24.47 14.17 7.13
CA LYS A 563 -23.22 14.76 7.61
C LYS A 563 -23.48 15.89 8.62
N LEU A 564 -24.42 16.80 8.33
CA LEU A 564 -24.76 17.91 9.23
C LEU A 564 -25.37 17.45 10.56
N ILE A 565 -26.18 16.39 10.54
CA ILE A 565 -26.73 15.78 11.76
C ILE A 565 -25.61 15.09 12.55
N SER A 566 -24.74 14.35 11.86
CA SER A 566 -23.60 13.68 12.48
C SER A 566 -22.71 14.68 13.23
N ASP A 567 -22.43 15.84 12.66
CA ASP A 567 -21.62 16.89 13.30
C ASP A 567 -22.22 17.40 14.64
N GLN A 568 -23.51 17.14 14.90
CA GLN A 568 -24.19 17.51 16.14
C GLN A 568 -24.45 16.33 17.09
N SER A 569 -24.23 15.09 16.65
CA SER A 569 -24.62 13.89 17.40
C SER A 569 -23.47 12.87 17.50
N PRO A 570 -22.80 12.78 18.66
CA PRO A 570 -21.67 11.85 18.87
C PRO A 570 -22.01 10.37 18.69
N ALA A 571 -23.30 10.00 18.66
CA ALA A 571 -23.73 8.64 18.38
C ALA A 571 -23.28 8.16 16.98
N PHE A 572 -23.21 9.08 16.00
CA PHE A 572 -22.77 8.79 14.64
C PHE A 572 -21.26 8.54 14.54
N TRP A 573 -20.46 9.08 15.46
CA TRP A 573 -18.99 8.98 15.44
C TRP A 573 -18.46 7.72 16.11
N LYS A 574 -19.33 6.88 16.67
CA LYS A 574 -18.93 5.62 17.29
C LYS A 574 -18.56 4.59 16.24
N LEU A 575 -17.64 3.70 16.58
CA LEU A 575 -17.25 2.58 15.73
C LEU A 575 -18.47 1.72 15.34
N CYS A 576 -18.63 1.47 14.04
CA CYS A 576 -19.60 0.53 13.51
C CYS A 576 -19.00 -0.88 13.46
N MET A 577 -19.47 -1.77 14.33
CA MET A 577 -18.93 -3.13 14.50
C MET A 577 -19.59 -4.17 13.58
N VAL A 578 -20.39 -3.73 12.59
CA VAL A 578 -21.15 -4.61 11.68
C VAL A 578 -20.26 -5.57 10.91
N ALA A 579 -19.06 -5.14 10.53
CA ALA A 579 -18.08 -5.95 9.81
C ALA A 579 -16.99 -6.57 10.70
N SER A 580 -17.14 -6.48 12.03
CA SER A 580 -16.21 -7.12 12.96
C SER A 580 -16.45 -8.63 13.04
N ASN A 581 -15.43 -9.38 13.45
CA ASN A 581 -15.56 -10.83 13.69
C ASN A 581 -16.50 -11.15 14.87
N PHE A 582 -16.92 -10.12 15.62
CA PHE A 582 -17.73 -10.26 16.81
C PHE A 582 -19.12 -9.63 16.63
N LYS A 583 -20.18 -10.45 16.66
CA LYS A 583 -21.54 -9.91 16.50
C LYS A 583 -22.03 -9.32 17.82
N MET A 584 -22.26 -8.02 17.85
CA MET A 584 -23.06 -7.39 18.91
C MET A 584 -24.54 -7.41 18.52
N ASP A 585 -25.40 -7.82 19.45
CA ASP A 585 -26.86 -7.93 19.20
C ASP A 585 -27.55 -6.57 19.00
N ASN A 586 -26.93 -5.48 19.44
CA ASN A 586 -27.52 -4.13 19.43
C ASN A 586 -27.29 -3.33 18.14
N GLN A 587 -26.57 -3.86 17.15
CA GLN A 587 -26.19 -3.11 15.94
C GLN A 587 -27.43 -2.66 15.14
N LYS A 588 -28.41 -3.57 14.93
CA LYS A 588 -29.64 -3.24 14.21
C LYS A 588 -30.49 -2.18 14.94
N SER A 589 -30.60 -2.30 16.26
CA SER A 589 -31.31 -1.29 17.07
C SER A 589 -30.62 0.08 17.01
N THR A 590 -29.29 0.11 16.94
CA THR A 590 -28.53 1.37 16.79
C THR A 590 -28.80 1.97 15.41
N PHE A 591 -28.77 1.16 14.36
CA PHE A 591 -29.12 1.59 13.01
C PHE A 591 -30.55 2.17 12.95
N ASP A 592 -31.55 1.45 13.46
CA ASP A 592 -32.95 1.90 13.44
C ASP A 592 -33.13 3.23 14.19
N HIS A 593 -32.43 3.39 15.32
CA HIS A 593 -32.41 4.67 16.05
C HIS A 593 -31.83 5.81 15.22
N LEU A 594 -30.67 5.61 14.57
CA LEU A 594 -30.04 6.64 13.73
C LEU A 594 -30.89 6.98 12.51
N ILE A 595 -31.57 6.01 11.89
CA ILE A 595 -32.52 6.26 10.80
C ILE A 595 -33.71 7.12 11.26
N ASN A 596 -34.21 6.90 12.48
CA ASN A 596 -35.25 7.74 13.07
C ASN A 596 -34.75 9.18 13.33
N VAL A 597 -33.54 9.33 13.88
CA VAL A 597 -32.91 10.64 14.07
C VAL A 597 -32.79 11.37 12.73
N ILE A 598 -32.35 10.69 11.67
CA ILE A 598 -32.30 11.28 10.32
C ILE A 598 -33.67 11.71 9.83
N ASN A 599 -34.70 10.89 10.05
CA ASN A 599 -36.06 11.21 9.64
C ASN A 599 -36.59 12.46 10.37
N GLU A 600 -36.27 12.63 11.65
CA GLU A 600 -36.75 13.73 12.49
C GLU A 600 -35.93 15.02 12.29
N GLU A 601 -34.60 14.93 12.24
CA GLU A 601 -33.70 16.09 12.33
C GLU A 601 -33.22 16.62 10.96
N SER A 602 -33.37 15.86 9.87
CA SER A 602 -32.92 16.32 8.55
C SER A 602 -33.65 17.58 8.09
N ASN A 603 -32.85 18.62 7.82
CA ASN A 603 -33.32 19.94 7.44
C ASN A 603 -32.80 20.35 6.05
N PHE A 604 -33.72 20.46 5.09
CA PHE A 604 -33.41 20.89 3.72
C PHE A 604 -32.72 22.27 3.66
N ILE A 605 -33.21 23.23 4.44
CA ILE A 605 -32.71 24.61 4.42
C ILE A 605 -31.25 24.65 4.91
N ALA A 606 -30.95 23.87 5.97
CA ALA A 606 -29.59 23.76 6.48
C ALA A 606 -28.65 23.13 5.45
N ALA A 607 -29.05 22.00 4.84
CA ALA A 607 -28.28 21.33 3.80
C ALA A 607 -28.06 22.23 2.57
N PHE A 608 -29.11 22.95 2.13
CA PHE A 608 -29.02 23.87 1.00
C PHE A 608 -28.11 25.07 1.28
N ASN A 609 -28.22 25.68 2.45
CA ASN A 609 -27.35 26.79 2.86
C ASN A 609 -25.88 26.36 2.96
N TRP A 610 -25.64 25.13 3.44
CA TRP A 610 -24.30 24.56 3.46
C TRP A 610 -23.73 24.39 2.04
N ILE A 611 -24.52 23.83 1.11
CA ILE A 611 -24.12 23.69 -0.30
C ILE A 611 -23.80 25.06 -0.90
N LYS A 612 -24.69 26.03 -0.68
CA LYS A 612 -24.50 27.40 -1.19
C LYS A 612 -23.19 28.00 -0.68
N LEU A 613 -22.89 27.83 0.61
CA LEU A 613 -21.64 28.31 1.20
C LEU A 613 -20.41 27.66 0.57
N VAL A 614 -20.42 26.34 0.37
CA VAL A 614 -19.33 25.59 -0.27
C VAL A 614 -19.12 26.04 -1.72
N VAL A 615 -20.20 26.22 -2.47
CA VAL A 615 -20.18 26.69 -3.86
C VAL A 615 -19.66 28.12 -3.95
N ASP A 616 -20.21 29.04 -3.14
CA ASP A 616 -19.84 30.46 -3.15
C ASP A 616 -18.37 30.67 -2.78
N LYS A 617 -17.84 29.88 -1.84
CA LYS A 617 -16.44 29.96 -1.40
C LYS A 617 -15.46 29.10 -2.20
N ARG A 618 -15.95 28.21 -3.08
CA ARG A 618 -15.14 27.15 -3.72
C ARG A 618 -14.31 26.34 -2.71
N GLU A 619 -14.91 26.03 -1.57
CA GLU A 619 -14.22 25.41 -0.44
C GLU A 619 -14.21 23.88 -0.57
N GLU A 620 -13.26 23.35 -1.35
CA GLU A 620 -13.13 21.91 -1.60
C GLU A 620 -12.84 21.09 -0.33
N GLU A 621 -12.13 21.67 0.64
CA GLU A 621 -11.79 21.03 1.93
C GLU A 621 -13.04 20.58 2.71
N SER A 622 -14.11 21.37 2.68
CA SER A 622 -15.38 21.05 3.35
C SER A 622 -16.05 19.78 2.78
N VAL A 623 -15.75 19.44 1.53
CA VAL A 623 -16.27 18.25 0.81
C VAL A 623 -15.32 17.05 0.94
N GLN A 624 -14.05 17.28 1.27
CA GLN A 624 -13.02 16.24 1.38
C GLN A 624 -13.38 15.16 2.39
N CYS A 625 -14.11 15.50 3.46
CA CYS A 625 -14.61 14.54 4.45
C CYS A 625 -15.59 13.49 3.89
N MET A 626 -16.21 13.76 2.73
CA MET A 626 -17.11 12.85 2.01
C MET A 626 -16.44 12.23 0.78
N ARG A 627 -15.17 12.54 0.50
CA ARG A 627 -14.44 12.05 -0.68
C ARG A 627 -14.43 10.53 -0.77
N TRP A 628 -14.36 9.84 0.37
CA TRP A 628 -14.41 8.38 0.45
C TRP A 628 -15.68 7.77 -0.16
N LEU A 629 -16.79 8.53 -0.29
CA LEU A 629 -18.00 8.06 -0.95
C LEU A 629 -17.77 7.70 -2.42
N ARG A 630 -16.73 8.25 -3.07
CA ARG A 630 -16.33 7.84 -4.44
C ARG A 630 -16.10 6.34 -4.57
N ASN A 631 -15.65 5.70 -3.48
CA ASN A 631 -15.40 4.26 -3.44
C ASN A 631 -16.69 3.42 -3.40
N LEU A 632 -17.87 4.05 -3.27
CA LEU A 632 -19.18 3.39 -3.36
C LEU A 632 -19.81 3.53 -4.75
N TYR A 633 -19.46 4.57 -5.50
CA TYR A 633 -20.15 4.94 -6.74
C TYR A 633 -19.23 4.77 -7.96
N ASP A 634 -19.46 3.73 -8.76
CA ASP A 634 -18.69 3.47 -9.99
C ASP A 634 -18.94 4.54 -11.09
N ASP A 635 -20.14 5.15 -11.12
CA ASP A 635 -20.60 6.03 -12.20
C ASP A 635 -20.52 7.53 -11.88
N ILE A 636 -20.26 7.90 -10.62
CA ILE A 636 -20.20 9.31 -10.21
C ILE A 636 -18.75 9.74 -10.25
N GLN A 637 -18.40 10.61 -11.20
CA GLN A 637 -17.19 11.43 -11.10
C GLN A 637 -17.34 12.36 -9.89
N TYR A 638 -17.11 11.85 -8.69
CA TYR A 638 -17.00 12.64 -7.46
C TYR A 638 -15.91 13.72 -7.59
N ASP A 639 -15.00 13.55 -8.56
CA ASP A 639 -14.01 14.55 -8.99
C ASP A 639 -14.66 15.88 -9.48
N ASN A 640 -15.93 15.87 -9.92
CA ASN A 640 -16.69 17.06 -10.35
C ASN A 640 -17.89 17.36 -9.42
N LEU A 641 -17.83 16.97 -8.15
CA LEU A 641 -18.92 17.19 -7.19
C LEU A 641 -19.28 18.69 -7.06
N LEU A 642 -18.29 19.58 -7.08
CA LEU A 642 -18.52 21.03 -7.00
C LEU A 642 -19.36 21.54 -8.19
N GLU A 643 -19.08 21.10 -9.42
CA GLU A 643 -19.88 21.47 -10.60
C GLU A 643 -21.32 20.96 -10.53
N THR A 644 -21.50 19.77 -9.93
CA THR A 644 -22.84 19.19 -9.72
C THR A 644 -23.63 20.00 -8.70
N LEU A 645 -22.97 20.45 -7.62
CA LEU A 645 -23.55 21.32 -6.61
C LEU A 645 -23.86 22.72 -7.17
N GLU A 646 -22.98 23.30 -7.99
CA GLU A 646 -23.20 24.58 -8.68
C GLU A 646 -24.49 24.55 -9.53
N LYS A 647 -24.65 23.50 -10.36
CA LYS A 647 -25.86 23.31 -11.17
C LYS A 647 -27.11 23.22 -10.31
N TYR A 648 -27.03 22.53 -9.17
CA TYR A 648 -28.15 22.41 -8.24
C TYR A 648 -28.56 23.76 -7.63
N VAL A 649 -27.58 24.53 -7.14
CA VAL A 649 -27.82 25.87 -6.56
C VAL A 649 -28.52 26.79 -7.56
N VAL A 650 -28.09 26.80 -8.83
CA VAL A 650 -28.71 27.62 -9.89
C VAL A 650 -30.18 27.24 -10.10
N VAL A 651 -30.50 25.94 -10.12
CA VAL A 651 -31.90 25.49 -10.35
C VAL A 651 -32.81 25.85 -9.19
N VAL A 652 -32.36 25.69 -7.94
CA VAL A 652 -33.17 26.00 -6.75
C VAL A 652 -33.37 27.52 -6.60
N CYS A 653 -32.33 28.32 -6.84
CA CYS A 653 -32.41 29.79 -6.77
C CYS A 653 -33.32 30.41 -7.85
N ASN A 654 -33.57 29.73 -8.98
CA ASN A 654 -34.47 30.17 -10.04
C ASN A 654 -35.97 29.94 -9.74
N GLY A 655 -36.38 30.05 -8.47
CA GLY A 655 -37.78 30.00 -8.05
C GLY A 655 -38.37 28.60 -7.83
N LYS A 656 -37.55 27.56 -7.68
CA LYS A 656 -37.99 26.17 -7.46
C LYS A 656 -37.75 25.64 -6.04
N SER A 657 -37.61 26.54 -5.06
CA SER A 657 -37.34 26.20 -3.66
C SER A 657 -38.40 25.30 -3.04
N GLU A 658 -39.69 25.58 -3.26
CA GLU A 658 -40.78 24.82 -2.64
C GLU A 658 -40.90 23.40 -3.24
N GLU A 659 -40.75 23.26 -4.56
CA GLU A 659 -40.69 21.96 -5.24
C GLU A 659 -39.51 21.12 -4.71
N ALA A 660 -38.30 21.70 -4.63
CA ALA A 660 -37.12 21.01 -4.13
C ALA A 660 -37.23 20.57 -2.67
N LEU A 661 -37.87 21.39 -1.82
CA LEU A 661 -38.17 21.05 -0.44
C LEU A 661 -39.14 19.86 -0.34
N ALA A 662 -40.23 19.89 -1.11
CA ALA A 662 -41.22 18.82 -1.12
C ALA A 662 -40.61 17.49 -1.59
N ASP A 663 -39.85 17.53 -2.68
CA ASP A 663 -39.15 16.36 -3.23
C ASP A 663 -38.14 15.79 -2.21
N PHE A 664 -37.37 16.65 -1.54
CA PHE A 664 -36.43 16.23 -0.49
C PHE A 664 -37.14 15.55 0.69
N VAL A 665 -38.24 16.14 1.18
CA VAL A 665 -39.01 15.57 2.31
C VAL A 665 -39.58 14.21 1.95
N GLN A 666 -40.12 14.06 0.73
CA GLN A 666 -40.65 12.80 0.24
C GLN A 666 -39.53 11.75 0.09
N PHE A 667 -38.41 12.13 -0.53
CA PHE A 667 -37.25 11.26 -0.73
C PHE A 667 -36.68 10.77 0.59
N LYS A 668 -36.44 11.68 1.54
CA LYS A 668 -36.01 11.35 2.90
C LYS A 668 -36.98 10.40 3.60
N SER A 669 -38.28 10.73 3.61
CA SER A 669 -39.28 9.92 4.31
C SER A 669 -39.33 8.50 3.74
N TRP A 670 -39.19 8.37 2.43
CA TRP A 670 -39.18 7.05 1.80
C TRP A 670 -37.89 6.27 2.08
N PHE A 671 -36.74 6.92 2.03
CA PHE A 671 -35.47 6.32 2.47
C PHE A 671 -35.60 5.77 3.89
N CYS A 672 -35.99 6.61 4.86
CA CYS A 672 -36.08 6.20 6.27
C CYS A 672 -37.11 5.08 6.52
N LYS A 673 -38.15 4.95 5.69
CA LYS A 673 -39.16 3.87 5.80
C LYS A 673 -38.74 2.56 5.16
N CYS A 674 -37.91 2.60 4.12
CA CYS A 674 -37.66 1.46 3.25
C CYS A 674 -36.20 1.00 3.20
N VAL A 675 -35.26 1.73 3.82
CA VAL A 675 -33.87 1.28 3.95
C VAL A 675 -33.81 0.01 4.80
N LEU A 676 -33.03 -0.97 4.35
CA LEU A 676 -32.84 -2.23 5.04
C LEU A 676 -31.42 -2.33 5.58
N TYR A 677 -31.30 -2.68 6.86
CA TYR A 677 -30.02 -2.90 7.53
C TYR A 677 -29.18 -3.98 6.81
N GLU A 678 -29.82 -5.07 6.42
CA GLU A 678 -29.17 -6.24 5.81
C GLU A 678 -28.54 -5.93 4.45
N ASP A 679 -29.13 -4.99 3.69
CA ASP A 679 -28.61 -4.55 2.40
C ASP A 679 -27.29 -3.79 2.54
N ALA A 680 -27.22 -2.92 3.56
CA ALA A 680 -26.03 -2.13 3.85
C ALA A 680 -24.88 -3.00 4.35
N CYS A 681 -25.16 -4.06 5.12
CA CYS A 681 -24.16 -4.97 5.69
C CYS A 681 -23.22 -5.55 4.62
N ALA A 682 -23.77 -6.05 3.51
CA ALA A 682 -22.98 -6.69 2.45
C ALA A 682 -22.04 -5.69 1.76
N CYS A 683 -22.54 -4.50 1.45
CA CYS A 683 -21.75 -3.43 0.84
C CYS A 683 -20.68 -2.90 1.79
N PHE A 684 -21.00 -2.72 3.07
CA PHE A 684 -20.05 -2.29 4.10
C PHE A 684 -18.91 -3.28 4.31
N VAL A 685 -19.22 -4.59 4.36
CA VAL A 685 -18.20 -5.65 4.44
C VAL A 685 -17.32 -5.66 3.17
N SER A 686 -17.92 -5.43 1.99
CA SER A 686 -17.16 -5.32 0.74
C SER A 686 -16.21 -4.12 0.75
N LEU A 687 -16.69 -2.96 1.19
CA LEU A 687 -15.88 -1.74 1.32
C LEU A 687 -14.68 -1.99 2.25
N LEU A 688 -14.92 -2.59 3.43
CA LEU A 688 -13.86 -2.93 4.36
C LEU A 688 -12.80 -3.86 3.75
N LYS A 689 -13.22 -4.83 2.91
CA LYS A 689 -12.28 -5.73 2.24
C LYS A 689 -11.35 -4.99 1.28
N GLU A 690 -11.85 -4.02 0.52
CA GLU A 690 -11.02 -3.22 -0.38
C GLU A 690 -10.02 -2.34 0.39
N TYR A 691 -10.47 -1.69 1.47
CA TYR A 691 -9.57 -0.96 2.36
C TYR A 691 -8.49 -1.88 2.95
N ARG A 692 -8.87 -3.04 3.49
CA ARG A 692 -7.92 -4.02 4.03
C ARG A 692 -6.93 -4.50 2.97
N LYS A 693 -7.37 -4.73 1.73
CA LYS A 693 -6.51 -5.15 0.62
C LYS A 693 -5.41 -4.13 0.37
N ALA A 694 -5.76 -2.85 0.23
CA ALA A 694 -4.81 -1.75 0.03
C ALA A 694 -3.83 -1.63 1.21
N ARG A 695 -4.33 -1.64 2.46
CA ARG A 695 -3.50 -1.54 3.67
C ARG A 695 -2.57 -2.74 3.84
N ARG A 696 -3.01 -3.95 3.51
CA ARG A 696 -2.19 -5.17 3.56
C ARG A 696 -1.10 -5.16 2.49
N GLN A 697 -1.38 -4.65 1.29
CA GLN A 697 -0.36 -4.47 0.26
C GLN A 697 0.72 -3.49 0.71
N TYR A 698 0.31 -2.34 1.26
CA TYR A 698 1.24 -1.39 1.86
C TYR A 698 2.09 -2.03 2.96
N MET A 699 1.45 -2.71 3.91
CA MET A 699 2.12 -3.36 5.03
C MET A 699 3.16 -4.38 4.58
N LYS A 700 2.80 -5.31 3.67
CA LYS A 700 3.73 -6.32 3.13
C LYS A 700 4.91 -5.68 2.40
N GLY A 701 4.63 -4.62 1.64
CA GLY A 701 5.64 -3.82 0.96
C GLY A 701 6.65 -3.23 1.93
N MET A 702 6.16 -2.54 2.96
CA MET A 702 7.00 -1.90 3.96
C MET A 702 7.77 -2.91 4.83
N LEU A 703 7.15 -4.00 5.26
CA LEU A 703 7.81 -5.06 6.02
C LEU A 703 9.00 -5.65 5.24
N SER A 704 8.81 -5.86 3.93
CA SER A 704 9.85 -6.40 3.05
C SER A 704 11.05 -5.47 2.90
N LEU A 705 10.84 -4.15 2.97
CA LEU A 705 11.92 -3.16 2.97
C LEU A 705 12.67 -3.12 4.31
N HIS A 706 12.02 -3.49 5.42
CA HIS A 706 12.61 -3.51 6.76
C HIS A 706 13.29 -4.85 7.12
N ARG A 707 13.05 -5.91 6.34
CA ARG A 707 13.47 -7.29 6.64
C ARG A 707 14.94 -7.41 7.02
N LYS A 708 15.23 -7.94 8.22
CA LYS A 708 16.61 -8.20 8.72
C LYS A 708 17.26 -9.37 7.97
N TYR A 709 18.59 -9.42 8.02
CA TYR A 709 19.43 -10.48 7.44
C TYR A 709 19.22 -11.84 8.09
#